data_AF-A0A1L6PHK7-F1
#
_entry.id   AF-A0A1L6PHK7-F1
#
_cell.length_a   1.000
_cell.length_b   1.000
_cell.length_c   1.000
_cell.angle_alpha   90.00
_cell.angle_beta   90.00
_cell.angle_gamma   90.00
#
_symmetry.space_group_name_H-M   'P 1'
#
loop_
_entity.id
_entity.type
_entity.pdbx_description
1 polymer ?
#
loop_
_entity_poly.entity_id
_entity_poly.type
_entity_poly.pdbx_seq_one_letter_code
_entity_poly.pdbx_strand_id
1 'polypeptide(L)'
;MRDDRIAVIGTALRFPGADTPAAYWRDIRAGTSHVRRFTRAEFAAAGVPAAEYEQPGFGGASAPLADVDGFDAGFFGMSGREAELTDPQQRLFLECCFHALEDGGYAGGEDRYAGLDGGSVRIGVYGSSGYRLYSLHSYLANHLVAEAGSGDWMTAKQVQVGNYTDFTATRAAFRLGLTGPALTVSTACSSALVSVHLACQALRAGDADLMLVGSAALHLPQVSGHVPVKGSTLSPTGTVRAFDADADGTVGGNGAAAVLLKPLERALADGDTVHAVVLGSAVTNDGADKTADGRSGKGGFAAPGVAGQRDAVLGALRAADVDAASIGYVEAHGTGTLKGDPIEFAALTEAFRAHTDRTGFCALGSTKPAIGHLDSAAGLAGLIKAVEVLRHGIVPPLVNFARPNPALAVDDSPFLLPVRERDWPLAGVRRAAVHSIGMGGTNAHVILEQASEAVPRPPAPSAAPVPAVLPLSAADGDALRAYATALRDHLTGGARPSPADLLTTTALGRRLLPHRLVVTAADPVAGLEAFLSGSPAGEAYTTGVADGVRDPAPVFLFSGQGGGHPGMGAGLAARFPVVAEVLESCARVYAEETGRDDFLGRIVGGRGPERWDTAFAQPALFALQLAQARLWERLGVAPARVAGHSVGAYAALCVAGALDTEDAMRLVCARGRLMQERSAPGAMVSAFVPRARVRELLAAVPGLGLAVVNGATHHVLGGAPEAVDAARKLLAARGEAYEVLAVDRAFHTALLDPALEEFGLLAGKTEPRPLHTEFVDGIDGTVRPAGWRPDAAYLVAQARRTADFASVLRELGPAPLLLELGPSAVLTGLVRRALPGAVCVPTRDWERAVAALHCAGAGVDWAALLDGCGGRRVRLPTYPFRRRSHWRGPAPYAHSSPRSTEDRMTEHAVLERVLELTARHLGHRPDEVSADRTFVGLGADSLQLIGMVRQLESEFGTEISMREVLEEAGTPRLTAALIAGRAVPATVSVPVAATAPEAAAVAAPVADEPEYATRAEVAALSEQIRQLAETQVAMLTQLADAVALLTARTTGTDAR
;
A
#
# COMPACT_ATOMS: atom_id res chain seq x y z
N MET A 1 -32.88 12.87 13.50
CA MET A 1 -31.79 13.81 13.23
C MET A 1 -30.56 12.99 12.91
N ARG A 2 -29.82 13.32 11.85
CA ARG A 2 -28.52 12.67 11.57
C ARG A 2 -27.53 13.04 12.67
N ASP A 3 -26.66 12.12 13.03
CA ASP A 3 -25.54 12.39 13.93
C ASP A 3 -24.49 13.25 13.18
N ASP A 4 -24.25 14.48 13.64
CA ASP A 4 -23.33 15.42 12.99
C ASP A 4 -21.85 15.21 13.38
N ARG A 5 -21.58 14.24 14.26
CA ARG A 5 -20.23 13.90 14.73
C ARG A 5 -19.42 13.17 13.66
N ILE A 6 -18.14 13.53 13.55
CA ILE A 6 -17.23 12.99 12.54
C ILE A 6 -16.09 12.23 13.23
N ALA A 7 -15.91 10.96 12.89
CA ALA A 7 -14.82 10.14 13.36
C ALA A 7 -13.52 10.43 12.59
N VAL A 8 -12.40 10.49 13.32
CA VAL A 8 -11.06 10.36 12.77
C VAL A 8 -10.70 8.88 12.78
N ILE A 9 -10.64 8.24 11.61
CA ILE A 9 -10.46 6.78 11.48
C ILE A 9 -9.07 6.39 10.95
N GLY A 10 -8.33 7.32 10.38
CA GLY A 10 -6.97 7.09 9.89
C GLY A 10 -6.07 8.30 10.11
N THR A 11 -4.79 8.06 10.42
CA THR A 11 -3.77 9.12 10.57
C THR A 11 -2.43 8.67 10.01
N ALA A 12 -1.72 9.57 9.33
CA ALA A 12 -0.35 9.37 8.87
C ALA A 12 0.47 10.65 9.00
N LEU A 13 1.79 10.50 9.17
CA LEU A 13 2.71 11.63 9.30
C LEU A 13 4.13 11.33 8.81
N ARG A 14 4.85 12.41 8.50
CA ARG A 14 6.29 12.48 8.28
C ARG A 14 6.78 13.76 8.95
N PHE A 15 7.25 13.63 10.18
CA PHE A 15 7.83 14.71 10.97
C PHE A 15 9.31 14.42 11.27
N PRO A 16 10.10 15.44 11.64
CA PRO A 16 11.47 15.23 12.08
C PRO A 16 11.49 14.24 13.26
N GLY A 17 12.28 13.18 13.15
CA GLY A 17 12.39 12.11 14.14
C GLY A 17 11.25 11.08 14.17
N ALA A 18 10.17 11.28 13.42
CA ALA A 18 9.00 10.40 13.45
C ALA A 18 8.30 10.24 12.09
N ASP A 19 8.15 8.99 11.66
CA ASP A 19 7.42 8.60 10.45
C ASP A 19 6.09 7.88 10.77
N THR A 20 5.74 7.78 12.05
CA THR A 20 4.49 7.18 12.53
C THR A 20 3.93 7.95 13.73
N PRO A 21 2.60 7.93 13.96
CA PRO A 21 1.99 8.50 15.16
C PRO A 21 2.57 7.96 16.47
N ALA A 22 2.94 6.67 16.51
CA ALA A 22 3.55 6.05 17.69
C ALA A 22 4.96 6.60 17.99
N ALA A 23 5.80 6.77 16.97
CA ALA A 23 7.11 7.39 17.12
C ALA A 23 7.00 8.87 17.53
N TYR A 24 6.05 9.59 16.95
CA TYR A 24 5.79 10.99 17.28
C TYR A 24 5.29 11.15 18.72
N TRP A 25 4.36 10.29 19.16
CA TRP A 25 3.86 10.27 20.53
C TRP A 25 4.99 10.01 21.54
N ARG A 26 5.88 9.05 21.27
CA ARG A 26 7.05 8.78 22.11
C ARG A 26 7.88 10.05 22.31
N ASP A 27 8.16 10.78 21.24
CA ASP A 27 9.01 11.97 21.27
C ASP A 27 8.31 13.15 22.00
N ILE A 28 7.02 13.39 21.73
CA ILE A 28 6.23 14.42 22.43
C ILE A 28 6.16 14.14 23.92
N ARG A 29 5.87 12.88 24.29
CA ARG A 29 5.76 12.47 25.69
C ARG A 29 7.07 12.64 26.45
N ALA A 30 8.19 12.36 25.80
CA ALA A 30 9.53 12.58 26.34
C ALA A 30 9.94 14.06 26.40
N GLY A 31 9.19 14.95 25.75
CA GLY A 31 9.52 16.36 25.65
C GLY A 31 10.69 16.67 24.69
N THR A 32 10.91 15.82 23.68
CA THR A 32 12.03 15.94 22.74
C THR A 32 11.80 17.06 21.72
N SER A 33 12.83 17.89 21.50
CA SER A 33 12.87 18.88 20.41
C SER A 33 13.80 18.41 19.30
N HIS A 34 13.28 18.38 18.07
CA HIS A 34 14.01 18.16 16.83
C HIS A 34 14.41 19.47 16.13
N VAL A 35 14.01 20.62 16.69
CA VAL A 35 14.49 21.94 16.26
C VAL A 35 15.95 22.11 16.68
N ARG A 36 16.82 22.48 15.75
CA ARG A 36 18.25 22.70 16.00
C ARG A 36 18.77 23.91 15.23
N ARG A 37 19.81 24.56 15.77
CA ARG A 37 20.56 25.61 15.07
C ARG A 37 21.56 25.00 14.09
N PHE A 38 21.83 25.72 13.02
CA PHE A 38 22.83 25.34 12.03
C PHE A 38 24.20 25.89 12.38
N THR A 39 25.22 25.10 12.06
CA THR A 39 26.62 25.48 12.18
C THR A 39 27.11 26.21 10.93
N ARG A 40 28.23 26.93 11.03
CA ARG A 40 28.89 27.54 9.87
C ARG A 40 29.26 26.52 8.80
N ALA A 41 29.70 25.32 9.22
CA ALA A 41 30.01 24.22 8.30
C ALA A 41 28.76 23.77 7.51
N GLU A 42 27.60 23.71 8.17
CA GLU A 42 26.34 23.38 7.49
C GLU A 42 25.88 24.48 6.54
N PHE A 43 26.04 25.76 6.90
CA PHE A 43 25.76 26.87 5.98
C PHE A 43 26.66 26.81 4.74
N ALA A 44 27.95 26.59 4.93
CA ALA A 44 28.90 26.42 3.82
C ALA A 44 28.53 25.23 2.94
N ALA A 45 28.18 24.09 3.55
CA ALA A 45 27.77 22.89 2.83
C ALA A 45 26.43 23.05 2.09
N ALA A 46 25.55 23.93 2.58
CA ALA A 46 24.29 24.31 1.94
C ALA A 46 24.44 25.40 0.86
N GLY A 47 25.66 25.84 0.58
CA GLY A 47 25.95 26.85 -0.45
C GLY A 47 25.65 28.29 -0.01
N VAL A 48 25.46 28.56 1.28
CA VAL A 48 25.35 29.93 1.79
C VAL A 48 26.73 30.61 1.66
N PRO A 49 26.84 31.80 1.05
CA PRO A 49 28.12 32.49 0.91
C PRO A 49 28.79 32.79 2.26
N ALA A 50 30.12 32.65 2.32
CA ALA A 50 30.90 32.95 3.54
C ALA A 50 30.67 34.37 4.04
N ALA A 51 30.63 35.34 3.11
CA ALA A 51 30.36 36.73 3.42
C ALA A 51 28.97 36.98 4.05
N GLU A 52 28.02 36.04 3.98
CA GLU A 52 26.73 36.11 4.67
C GLU A 52 26.81 35.48 6.05
N TYR A 53 27.25 34.22 6.16
CA TYR A 53 27.26 33.52 7.45
C TYR A 53 28.36 33.98 8.42
N GLU A 54 29.32 34.77 7.95
CA GLU A 54 30.30 35.46 8.78
C GLU A 54 29.78 36.78 9.35
N GLN A 55 28.64 37.30 8.86
CA GLN A 55 28.09 38.56 9.36
C GLN A 55 27.67 38.44 10.83
N PRO A 56 27.95 39.47 11.66
CA PRO A 56 27.48 39.50 13.04
C PRO A 56 25.96 39.33 13.13
N GLY A 57 25.51 38.37 13.95
CA GLY A 57 24.09 38.10 14.17
C GLY A 57 23.44 37.20 13.11
N PHE A 58 24.17 36.75 12.07
CA PHE A 58 23.67 35.74 11.16
C PHE A 58 23.50 34.40 11.89
N GLY A 59 22.33 33.78 11.72
CA GLY A 59 22.04 32.48 12.26
C GLY A 59 20.83 31.85 11.60
N GLY A 60 20.60 30.58 11.90
CA GLY A 60 19.52 29.82 11.31
C GLY A 60 19.22 28.59 12.14
N ALA A 61 17.95 28.22 12.20
CA ALA A 61 17.48 27.03 12.87
C ALA A 61 16.29 26.48 12.11
N SER A 62 16.12 25.16 12.18
CA SER A 62 14.98 24.46 11.60
C SER A 62 14.83 23.10 12.28
N ALA A 63 13.78 22.39 11.93
CA ALA A 63 13.69 20.95 12.13
C ALA A 63 13.75 20.28 10.74
N PRO A 64 14.93 19.84 10.28
CA PRO A 64 15.08 19.21 8.98
C PRO A 64 14.37 17.86 8.92
N LEU A 65 13.72 17.58 7.80
CA LEU A 65 13.18 16.28 7.47
C LEU A 65 14.24 15.48 6.67
N ALA A 66 14.45 14.23 7.05
CA ALA A 66 15.30 13.32 6.28
C ALA A 66 14.60 12.82 5.02
N ASP A 67 15.38 12.40 4.01
CA ASP A 67 14.87 11.73 2.79
C ASP A 67 13.78 12.52 2.04
N VAL A 68 13.93 13.85 1.94
CA VAL A 68 12.99 14.72 1.21
C VAL A 68 13.03 14.50 -0.30
N ASP A 69 14.11 13.93 -0.81
CA ASP A 69 14.27 13.52 -2.19
C ASP A 69 13.70 12.12 -2.46
N GLY A 70 13.52 11.29 -1.43
CA GLY A 70 13.00 9.93 -1.53
C GLY A 70 11.52 9.86 -1.88
N PHE A 71 11.18 9.09 -2.91
CA PHE A 71 9.78 8.79 -3.27
C PHE A 71 9.67 7.47 -4.04
N ASP A 72 8.58 6.72 -3.84
CA ASP A 72 8.29 5.49 -4.60
C ASP A 72 7.44 5.80 -5.84
N ALA A 73 8.08 6.35 -6.88
CA ALA A 73 7.38 6.78 -8.08
C ALA A 73 6.61 5.66 -8.78
N GLY A 74 7.20 4.44 -8.82
CA GLY A 74 6.60 3.28 -9.46
C GLY A 74 5.27 2.86 -8.80
N PHE A 75 5.22 2.87 -7.46
CA PHE A 75 4.00 2.56 -6.72
C PHE A 75 2.81 3.47 -7.08
N PHE A 76 3.08 4.76 -7.29
CA PHE A 76 2.08 5.77 -7.67
C PHE A 76 1.91 5.94 -9.18
N GLY A 77 2.52 5.08 -10.00
CA GLY A 77 2.44 5.14 -11.46
C GLY A 77 3.06 6.41 -12.06
N MET A 78 4.03 7.01 -11.36
CA MET A 78 4.78 8.18 -11.83
C MET A 78 6.08 7.73 -12.49
N SER A 79 6.44 8.38 -13.59
CA SER A 79 7.79 8.19 -14.15
C SER A 79 8.84 8.84 -13.26
N GLY A 80 10.09 8.38 -13.33
CA GLY A 80 11.19 9.01 -12.58
C GLY A 80 11.36 10.49 -12.90
N ARG A 81 11.21 10.86 -14.18
CA ARG A 81 11.23 12.26 -14.64
C ARG A 81 10.08 13.08 -14.05
N GLU A 82 8.86 12.55 -14.02
CA GLU A 82 7.74 13.26 -13.41
C GLU A 82 7.97 13.49 -11.91
N ALA A 83 8.48 12.48 -11.19
CA ALA A 83 8.79 12.58 -9.77
C ALA A 83 9.89 13.61 -9.48
N GLU A 84 10.93 13.68 -10.32
CA GLU A 84 11.99 14.70 -10.22
C GLU A 84 11.46 16.14 -10.37
N LEU A 85 10.52 16.35 -11.30
CA LEU A 85 9.91 17.66 -11.56
C LEU A 85 8.83 18.04 -10.53
N THR A 86 8.36 17.07 -9.74
CA THR A 86 7.29 17.27 -8.75
C THR A 86 7.87 17.73 -7.41
N ASP A 87 7.30 18.80 -6.87
CA ASP A 87 7.65 19.34 -5.55
C ASP A 87 7.58 18.21 -4.49
N PRO A 88 8.65 18.01 -3.68
CA PRO A 88 8.64 17.05 -2.58
C PRO A 88 7.42 17.15 -1.65
N GLN A 89 6.84 18.34 -1.49
CA GLN A 89 5.62 18.53 -0.72
C GLN A 89 4.44 17.73 -1.30
N GLN A 90 4.26 17.71 -2.63
CA GLN A 90 3.20 16.92 -3.26
C GLN A 90 3.47 15.41 -3.15
N ARG A 91 4.74 14.99 -3.20
CA ARG A 91 5.16 13.59 -3.04
C ARG A 91 4.88 13.07 -1.62
N LEU A 92 5.32 13.81 -0.61
CA LEU A 92 5.08 13.46 0.80
C LEU A 92 3.59 13.54 1.17
N PHE A 93 2.86 14.52 0.62
CA PHE A 93 1.41 14.61 0.75
C PHE A 93 0.73 13.32 0.24
N LEU A 94 1.12 12.86 -0.94
CA LEU A 94 0.58 11.65 -1.57
C LEU A 94 0.88 10.38 -0.75
N GLU A 95 2.12 10.22 -0.26
CA GLU A 95 2.48 9.11 0.63
C GLU A 95 1.66 9.12 1.93
N CYS A 96 1.54 10.28 2.60
CA CYS A 96 0.75 10.40 3.82
C CYS A 96 -0.74 10.12 3.56
N CYS A 97 -1.28 10.59 2.44
CA CYS A 97 -2.65 10.31 2.02
C CYS A 97 -2.90 8.80 1.88
N PHE A 98 -2.00 8.09 1.21
CA PHE A 98 -2.10 6.63 1.08
C PHE A 98 -1.99 5.93 2.44
N HIS A 99 -1.03 6.30 3.29
CA HIS A 99 -0.88 5.71 4.62
C HIS A 99 -2.07 5.99 5.55
N ALA A 100 -2.73 7.15 5.44
CA ALA A 100 -3.95 7.42 6.20
C ALA A 100 -5.14 6.55 5.74
N LEU A 101 -5.23 6.26 4.44
CA LEU A 101 -6.19 5.27 3.92
C LEU A 101 -5.89 3.86 4.43
N GLU A 102 -4.62 3.46 4.52
CA GLU A 102 -4.25 2.17 5.10
C GLU A 102 -4.53 2.10 6.61
N ASP A 103 -4.20 3.15 7.37
CA ASP A 103 -4.49 3.20 8.81
C ASP A 103 -5.99 3.05 9.08
N GLY A 104 -6.83 3.68 8.25
CA GLY A 104 -8.29 3.52 8.31
C GLY A 104 -8.85 2.25 7.66
N GLY A 105 -8.03 1.48 6.93
CA GLY A 105 -8.45 0.26 6.23
C GLY A 105 -9.34 0.50 5.00
N TYR A 106 -9.08 1.58 4.27
CA TYR A 106 -9.79 1.99 3.04
C TYR A 106 -8.87 2.07 1.80
N ALA A 107 -7.65 1.52 1.88
CA ALA A 107 -6.72 1.49 0.75
C ALA A 107 -6.99 0.34 -0.26
N GLY A 108 -8.02 -0.48 -0.04
CA GLY A 108 -8.35 -1.65 -0.87
C GLY A 108 -8.95 -1.34 -2.24
N GLY A 109 -9.33 -0.08 -2.51
CA GLY A 109 -9.98 0.39 -3.74
C GLY A 109 -11.48 0.69 -3.55
N GLU A 110 -12.04 1.56 -4.40
CA GLU A 110 -13.40 2.10 -4.26
C GLU A 110 -14.50 1.04 -4.41
N ASP A 111 -14.30 0.03 -5.27
CA ASP A 111 -15.30 -1.02 -5.58
C ASP A 111 -15.52 -2.02 -4.43
N ARG A 112 -14.72 -1.94 -3.36
CA ARG A 112 -14.79 -2.85 -2.21
C ARG A 112 -15.72 -2.37 -1.10
N TYR A 113 -16.21 -1.13 -1.19
CA TYR A 113 -16.99 -0.53 -0.12
C TYR A 113 -18.26 0.11 -0.68
N ALA A 114 -19.40 -0.19 -0.07
CA ALA A 114 -20.67 0.42 -0.45
C ALA A 114 -20.79 1.85 0.12
N GLY A 115 -21.01 2.82 -0.77
CA GLY A 115 -21.30 4.22 -0.47
C GLY A 115 -22.69 4.43 0.16
N LEU A 116 -23.00 5.69 0.49
CA LEU A 116 -24.26 6.07 1.17
C LEU A 116 -25.52 5.80 0.35
N ASP A 117 -25.44 5.82 -0.98
CA ASP A 117 -26.53 5.56 -1.91
C ASP A 117 -26.59 4.10 -2.41
N GLY A 118 -25.71 3.23 -1.88
CA GLY A 118 -25.53 1.86 -2.33
C GLY A 118 -24.62 1.70 -3.55
N GLY A 119 -24.07 2.80 -4.09
CA GLY A 119 -23.06 2.80 -5.14
C GLY A 119 -21.63 2.64 -4.60
N SER A 120 -20.61 2.93 -5.43
CA SER A 120 -19.22 2.95 -5.00
C SER A 120 -18.95 4.08 -4.00
N VAL A 121 -18.04 3.85 -3.05
CA VAL A 121 -17.68 4.86 -2.06
C VAL A 121 -16.96 6.05 -2.71
N ARG A 122 -17.40 7.28 -2.40
CA ARG A 122 -16.78 8.53 -2.85
C ARG A 122 -15.88 9.07 -1.76
N ILE A 123 -14.58 9.06 -2.00
CA ILE A 123 -13.58 9.61 -1.09
C ILE A 123 -13.12 10.97 -1.62
N GLY A 124 -13.36 12.05 -0.88
CA GLY A 124 -12.85 13.39 -1.23
C GLY A 124 -11.47 13.65 -0.64
N VAL A 125 -10.76 14.64 -1.19
CA VAL A 125 -9.40 15.03 -0.76
C VAL A 125 -9.30 16.54 -0.60
N TYR A 126 -9.24 17.01 0.64
CA TYR A 126 -8.90 18.42 0.93
C TYR A 126 -7.50 18.52 1.50
N GLY A 127 -6.85 19.67 1.35
CA GLY A 127 -5.53 19.82 1.95
C GLY A 127 -4.83 21.12 1.63
N SER A 128 -3.56 21.20 2.01
CA SER A 128 -2.73 22.38 1.79
C SER A 128 -1.26 22.01 1.57
N SER A 129 -0.55 22.84 0.82
CA SER A 129 0.90 22.77 0.68
C SER A 129 1.54 24.09 1.12
N GLY A 130 2.81 24.06 1.52
CA GLY A 130 3.59 25.23 1.90
C GLY A 130 4.04 26.07 0.70
N TYR A 131 5.01 26.94 0.92
CA TYR A 131 5.57 27.79 -0.13
C TYR A 131 6.21 26.98 -1.27
N ARG A 132 6.16 27.51 -2.51
CA ARG A 132 6.68 26.87 -3.74
C ARG A 132 8.20 27.00 -3.90
N LEU A 133 8.93 26.68 -2.84
CA LEU A 133 10.36 26.95 -2.72
C LEU A 133 11.22 26.02 -3.59
N TYR A 134 10.75 24.80 -3.89
CA TYR A 134 11.48 23.88 -4.76
C TYR A 134 11.65 24.46 -6.18
N SER A 135 10.56 24.96 -6.77
CA SER A 135 10.63 25.60 -8.08
C SER A 135 11.52 26.84 -8.09
N LEU A 136 11.48 27.64 -7.02
CA LEU A 136 12.21 28.91 -6.93
C LEU A 136 13.73 28.70 -6.72
N HIS A 137 14.11 27.84 -5.78
CA HIS A 137 15.50 27.69 -5.33
C HIS A 137 16.24 26.50 -5.94
N SER A 138 15.53 25.52 -6.49
CA SER A 138 16.15 24.31 -7.07
C SER A 138 15.95 24.26 -8.59
N TYR A 139 14.71 24.31 -9.06
CA TYR A 139 14.41 24.11 -10.49
C TYR A 139 14.76 25.34 -11.35
N LEU A 140 14.15 26.49 -11.08
CA LEU A 140 14.31 27.70 -11.91
C LEU A 140 15.72 28.30 -11.79
N ALA A 141 16.29 28.31 -10.58
CA ALA A 141 17.63 28.84 -10.33
C ALA A 141 18.74 28.13 -11.14
N ASN A 142 18.57 26.84 -11.44
CA ASN A 142 19.57 26.04 -12.16
C ASN A 142 19.27 25.87 -13.67
N HIS A 143 18.06 26.22 -14.14
CA HIS A 143 17.60 25.87 -15.49
C HIS A 143 16.94 27.00 -16.30
N LEU A 144 16.75 28.20 -15.72
CA LEU A 144 16.20 29.36 -16.46
C LEU A 144 16.98 29.68 -17.75
N VAL A 145 18.30 29.49 -17.78
CA VAL A 145 19.12 29.80 -18.96
C VAL A 145 19.05 28.70 -20.04
N ALA A 146 18.90 27.43 -19.66
CA ALA A 146 18.88 26.30 -20.60
C ALA A 146 17.49 26.05 -21.22
N GLU A 147 16.42 26.25 -20.44
CA GLU A 147 15.06 25.92 -20.89
C GLU A 147 14.33 27.11 -21.53
N ALA A 148 14.65 28.36 -21.15
CA ALA A 148 14.07 29.55 -21.78
C ALA A 148 14.40 29.68 -23.28
N GLY A 149 15.44 28.97 -23.77
CA GLY A 149 15.77 28.88 -25.19
C GLY A 149 15.19 27.65 -25.93
N SER A 150 14.55 26.70 -25.23
CA SER A 150 14.25 25.36 -25.77
C SER A 150 12.91 25.21 -26.50
N GLY A 151 11.94 26.10 -26.26
CA GLY A 151 10.60 25.98 -26.83
C GLY A 151 9.78 24.76 -26.37
N ASP A 152 10.27 23.97 -25.41
CA ASP A 152 9.58 22.77 -24.90
C ASP A 152 8.48 23.15 -23.91
N TRP A 153 7.32 23.51 -24.47
CA TRP A 153 6.12 23.86 -23.72
C TRP A 153 5.62 22.72 -22.81
N MET A 154 5.91 21.46 -23.13
CA MET A 154 5.42 20.30 -22.40
C MET A 154 6.15 20.15 -21.07
N THR A 155 7.48 20.25 -21.07
CA THR A 155 8.27 20.25 -19.83
C THR A 155 7.88 21.45 -18.95
N ALA A 156 7.72 22.64 -19.54
CA ALA A 156 7.26 23.82 -18.79
C ALA A 156 5.90 23.60 -18.11
N LYS A 157 4.96 22.90 -18.77
CA LYS A 157 3.67 22.52 -18.18
C LYS A 157 3.81 21.47 -17.09
N GLN A 158 4.67 20.47 -17.25
CA GLN A 158 4.94 19.48 -16.20
C GLN A 158 5.50 20.12 -14.94
N VAL A 159 6.40 21.09 -15.07
CA VAL A 159 6.94 21.87 -13.95
C VAL A 159 5.84 22.68 -13.28
N GLN A 160 5.01 23.37 -14.06
CA GLN A 160 3.87 24.12 -13.53
C GLN A 160 2.97 23.20 -12.70
N VAL A 161 2.57 22.06 -13.27
CA VAL A 161 1.67 21.10 -12.61
C VAL A 161 2.33 20.41 -11.41
N GLY A 162 3.64 20.16 -11.46
CA GLY A 162 4.41 19.55 -10.38
C GLY A 162 4.67 20.47 -9.19
N ASN A 163 4.54 21.79 -9.35
CA ASN A 163 4.95 22.77 -8.32
C ASN A 163 3.85 23.74 -7.89
N TYR A 164 2.74 23.84 -8.61
CA TYR A 164 1.64 24.73 -8.23
C TYR A 164 0.78 24.05 -7.15
N THR A 165 0.42 24.81 -6.13
CA THR A 165 -0.34 24.31 -4.97
C THR A 165 -1.71 23.77 -5.38
N ASP A 166 -2.31 24.34 -6.44
CA ASP A 166 -3.57 23.98 -7.07
C ASP A 166 -3.70 22.48 -7.37
N PHE A 167 -2.59 21.81 -7.69
CA PHE A 167 -2.57 20.42 -8.11
C PHE A 167 -2.31 19.41 -6.99
N THR A 168 -2.07 19.87 -5.76
CA THR A 168 -1.70 18.99 -4.64
C THR A 168 -2.81 17.96 -4.33
N ALA A 169 -4.02 18.44 -4.04
CA ALA A 169 -5.16 17.58 -3.70
C ALA A 169 -5.66 16.78 -4.92
N THR A 170 -5.73 17.40 -6.10
CA THR A 170 -6.22 16.76 -7.32
C THR A 170 -5.26 15.69 -7.83
N ARG A 171 -3.93 15.86 -7.67
CA ARG A 171 -2.96 14.80 -7.92
C ARG A 171 -3.18 13.63 -6.99
N ALA A 172 -3.41 13.87 -5.69
CA ALA A 172 -3.67 12.78 -4.76
C ALA A 172 -4.96 12.02 -5.11
N ALA A 173 -6.05 12.72 -5.41
CA ALA A 173 -7.28 12.09 -5.89
C ALA A 173 -7.03 11.26 -7.16
N PHE A 174 -6.36 11.83 -8.16
CA PHE A 174 -6.05 11.14 -9.43
C PHE A 174 -5.19 9.89 -9.22
N ARG A 175 -4.10 10.00 -8.44
CA ARG A 175 -3.13 8.91 -8.25
C ARG A 175 -3.66 7.78 -7.36
N LEU A 176 -4.61 8.08 -6.51
CA LEU A 176 -5.26 7.12 -5.62
C LEU A 176 -6.60 6.61 -6.16
N GLY A 177 -7.06 7.14 -7.31
CA GLY A 177 -8.33 6.77 -7.93
C GLY A 177 -9.54 7.16 -7.10
N LEU A 178 -9.51 8.35 -6.49
CA LEU A 178 -10.55 8.84 -5.58
C LEU A 178 -11.53 9.77 -6.31
N THR A 179 -12.83 9.53 -6.13
CA THR A 179 -13.90 10.17 -6.93
C THR A 179 -14.68 11.29 -6.21
N GLY A 180 -14.38 11.56 -4.94
CA GLY A 180 -14.97 12.69 -4.21
C GLY A 180 -14.35 14.06 -4.57
N PRO A 181 -14.82 15.15 -3.94
CA PRO A 181 -14.33 16.49 -4.20
C PRO A 181 -12.86 16.65 -3.82
N ALA A 182 -12.07 17.31 -4.66
CA ALA A 182 -10.64 17.55 -4.42
C ALA A 182 -10.32 19.05 -4.42
N LEU A 183 -9.80 19.58 -3.30
CA LEU A 183 -9.56 21.02 -3.12
C LEU A 183 -8.28 21.32 -2.32
N THR A 184 -7.45 22.21 -2.84
CA THR A 184 -6.35 22.82 -2.07
C THR A 184 -6.83 24.11 -1.41
N VAL A 185 -6.61 24.26 -0.10
CA VAL A 185 -6.98 25.42 0.71
C VAL A 185 -5.72 26.18 1.13
N SER A 186 -5.74 27.50 1.03
CA SER A 186 -4.65 28.37 1.48
C SER A 186 -5.18 29.50 2.35
N THR A 187 -4.87 29.43 3.65
CA THR A 187 -5.14 30.46 4.66
C THR A 187 -3.92 30.66 5.56
N ALA A 188 -2.71 30.57 4.97
CA ALA A 188 -1.44 30.56 5.69
C ALA A 188 -1.39 29.46 6.77
N CYS A 189 -0.98 29.76 8.00
CA CYS A 189 -0.73 28.78 9.05
C CYS A 189 -2.00 28.04 9.55
N SER A 190 -3.21 28.54 9.24
CA SER A 190 -4.49 27.87 9.55
C SER A 190 -4.94 26.88 8.47
N SER A 191 -4.25 26.81 7.31
CA SER A 191 -4.71 26.09 6.11
C SER A 191 -5.20 24.68 6.39
N ALA A 192 -4.39 23.82 7.01
CA ALA A 192 -4.78 22.43 7.22
C ALA A 192 -5.97 22.26 8.19
N LEU A 193 -6.13 23.15 9.18
CA LEU A 193 -7.27 23.07 10.11
C LEU A 193 -8.57 23.61 9.48
N VAL A 194 -8.46 24.61 8.59
CA VAL A 194 -9.58 25.03 7.73
C VAL A 194 -9.97 23.90 6.77
N SER A 195 -9.02 23.15 6.21
CA SER A 195 -9.30 21.96 5.39
C SER A 195 -10.08 20.90 6.18
N VAL A 196 -9.75 20.67 7.46
CA VAL A 196 -10.53 19.78 8.33
C VAL A 196 -11.96 20.30 8.53
N HIS A 197 -12.13 21.60 8.77
CA HIS A 197 -13.45 22.22 8.90
C HIS A 197 -14.30 21.98 7.63
N LEU A 198 -13.75 22.29 6.45
CA LEU A 198 -14.43 22.11 5.17
C LEU A 198 -14.73 20.64 4.88
N ALA A 199 -13.82 19.72 5.21
CA ALA A 199 -14.06 18.29 5.06
C ALA A 199 -15.21 17.80 5.94
N CYS A 200 -15.32 18.29 7.18
CA CYS A 200 -16.47 17.99 8.03
C CYS A 200 -17.78 18.54 7.43
N GLN A 201 -17.75 19.72 6.80
CA GLN A 201 -18.93 20.24 6.09
C GLN A 201 -19.31 19.38 4.88
N ALA A 202 -18.34 18.95 4.07
CA ALA A 202 -18.58 18.09 2.91
C ALA A 202 -19.23 16.75 3.31
N LEU A 203 -18.77 16.14 4.41
CA LEU A 203 -19.38 14.92 4.97
C LEU A 203 -20.82 15.15 5.43
N ARG A 204 -21.08 16.27 6.13
CA ARG A 204 -22.45 16.62 6.57
C ARG A 204 -23.38 16.92 5.39
N ALA A 205 -22.87 17.56 4.35
CA ALA A 205 -23.60 17.84 3.13
C ALA A 205 -23.87 16.58 2.28
N GLY A 206 -23.09 15.51 2.47
CA GLY A 206 -23.17 14.29 1.66
C GLY A 206 -22.43 14.38 0.32
N ASP A 207 -21.52 15.36 0.18
CA ASP A 207 -20.68 15.52 -1.01
C ASP A 207 -19.66 14.37 -1.15
N ALA A 208 -19.33 13.71 -0.03
CA ALA A 208 -18.47 12.54 0.04
C ALA A 208 -18.89 11.59 1.17
N ASP A 209 -18.51 10.32 1.05
CA ASP A 209 -18.72 9.28 2.07
C ASP A 209 -17.57 9.26 3.09
N LEU A 210 -16.35 9.55 2.62
CA LEU A 210 -15.15 9.76 3.42
C LEU A 210 -14.40 11.00 2.93
N MET A 211 -13.68 11.67 3.83
CA MET A 211 -12.82 12.79 3.48
C MET A 211 -11.40 12.57 3.97
N LEU A 212 -10.46 12.59 3.04
CA LEU A 212 -9.04 12.65 3.30
C LEU A 212 -8.61 14.11 3.44
N VAL A 213 -7.91 14.44 4.52
CA VAL A 213 -7.33 15.76 4.72
C VAL A 213 -5.82 15.64 4.84
N GLY A 214 -5.10 16.09 3.82
CA GLY A 214 -3.64 16.06 3.78
C GLY A 214 -3.01 17.45 3.95
N SER A 215 -1.76 17.51 4.38
CA SER A 215 -0.96 18.73 4.31
C SER A 215 0.54 18.44 4.27
N ALA A 216 1.31 19.30 3.61
CA ALA A 216 2.77 19.23 3.61
C ALA A 216 3.37 20.64 3.58
N ALA A 217 4.42 20.87 4.38
CA ALA A 217 5.16 22.13 4.39
C ALA A 217 6.65 21.82 4.47
N LEU A 218 7.41 22.29 3.47
CA LEU A 218 8.86 22.19 3.45
C LEU A 218 9.49 23.56 3.17
N HIS A 219 10.52 23.89 3.93
CA HIS A 219 11.38 25.04 3.68
C HIS A 219 12.62 24.55 2.92
N LEU A 220 12.73 24.94 1.65
CA LEU A 220 13.83 24.54 0.76
C LEU A 220 14.65 25.77 0.34
N PRO A 221 15.99 25.73 0.42
CA PRO A 221 16.81 24.70 1.07
C PRO A 221 16.52 24.59 2.59
N GLN A 222 16.62 23.37 3.13
CA GLN A 222 16.30 23.11 4.55
C GLN A 222 17.27 23.79 5.52
N VAL A 223 18.50 24.04 5.06
CA VAL A 223 19.53 24.79 5.78
C VAL A 223 19.61 26.18 5.17
N SER A 224 19.15 27.17 5.94
CA SER A 224 19.21 28.58 5.59
C SER A 224 19.35 29.43 6.85
N GLY A 225 19.88 30.64 6.69
CA GLY A 225 20.11 31.57 7.79
C GLY A 225 19.72 32.99 7.42
N HIS A 226 19.59 33.84 8.42
CA HIS A 226 19.25 35.24 8.29
C HIS A 226 19.86 36.05 9.44
N VAL A 227 19.97 37.36 9.24
CA VAL A 227 20.22 38.30 10.34
C VAL A 227 18.86 38.77 10.86
N PRO A 228 18.51 38.54 12.14
CA PRO A 228 17.25 39.01 12.68
C PRO A 228 17.14 40.53 12.58
N VAL A 229 16.06 41.02 11.99
CA VAL A 229 15.72 42.44 11.93
C VAL A 229 14.70 42.79 13.01
N LYS A 230 14.73 44.04 13.50
CA LYS A 230 13.77 44.52 14.49
C LYS A 230 12.33 44.32 13.99
N GLY A 231 11.52 43.58 14.74
CA GLY A 231 10.14 43.25 14.39
C GLY A 231 9.96 41.94 13.61
N SER A 232 11.03 41.18 13.36
CA SER A 232 10.95 39.82 12.84
C SER A 232 10.14 38.91 13.78
N THR A 233 9.40 37.96 13.19
CA THR A 233 8.74 36.88 13.93
C THR A 233 9.67 35.68 14.17
N LEU A 234 10.84 35.64 13.51
CA LEU A 234 11.80 34.55 13.64
C LEU A 234 12.63 34.67 14.92
N SER A 235 12.77 33.56 15.64
CA SER A 235 13.54 33.47 16.89
C SER A 235 15.04 33.70 16.64
N PRO A 236 15.66 34.74 17.23
CA PRO A 236 17.11 34.93 17.18
C PRO A 236 17.87 33.79 17.85
N THR A 237 17.32 33.21 18.93
CA THR A 237 17.95 32.08 19.63
C THR A 237 17.76 30.74 18.90
N GLY A 238 16.87 30.69 17.90
CA GLY A 238 16.61 29.50 17.11
C GLY A 238 15.88 28.40 17.88
N THR A 239 15.06 28.78 18.88
CA THR A 239 14.25 27.86 19.69
C THR A 239 12.83 28.41 19.79
N VAL A 240 11.82 27.57 19.59
CA VAL A 240 10.43 27.97 19.83
C VAL A 240 10.10 27.72 21.31
N ARG A 241 9.70 28.78 22.03
CA ARG A 241 9.34 28.73 23.47
C ARG A 241 7.93 29.26 23.68
N ALA A 242 6.93 28.46 23.31
CA ALA A 242 5.53 28.87 23.43
C ALA A 242 5.18 29.19 24.89
N PHE A 243 4.58 30.36 25.11
CA PHE A 243 4.09 30.89 26.39
C PHE A 243 5.16 31.11 27.48
N ASP A 244 6.44 30.94 27.16
CA ASP A 244 7.55 31.11 28.10
C ASP A 244 7.95 32.58 28.26
N ALA A 245 8.49 32.95 29.41
CA ALA A 245 9.03 34.29 29.66
C ALA A 245 10.16 34.70 28.69
N ASP A 246 10.91 33.73 28.17
CA ASP A 246 12.01 33.94 27.23
C ASP A 246 11.59 33.71 25.76
N ALA A 247 10.29 33.73 25.46
CA ALA A 247 9.76 33.65 24.10
C ALA A 247 10.27 34.79 23.21
N ASP A 248 11.00 34.47 22.15
CA ASP A 248 11.67 35.47 21.29
C ASP A 248 11.35 35.32 19.80
N GLY A 249 10.45 34.40 19.42
CA GLY A 249 10.01 34.17 18.06
C GLY A 249 9.75 32.70 17.72
N THR A 250 9.44 32.44 16.46
CA THR A 250 9.21 31.11 15.89
C THR A 250 10.41 30.61 15.09
N VAL A 251 10.45 29.30 14.84
CA VAL A 251 11.41 28.63 13.97
C VAL A 251 10.62 27.83 12.94
N GLY A 252 11.03 27.85 11.67
CA GLY A 252 10.41 27.05 10.63
C GLY A 252 10.64 25.55 10.86
N GLY A 253 9.68 24.73 10.46
CA GLY A 253 9.83 23.28 10.48
C GLY A 253 9.37 22.64 9.17
N ASN A 254 9.72 21.37 8.99
CA ASN A 254 9.43 20.60 7.79
C ASN A 254 8.59 19.38 8.14
N GLY A 255 7.54 19.09 7.36
CA GLY A 255 6.77 17.86 7.58
C GLY A 255 5.53 17.73 6.72
N ALA A 256 4.94 16.54 6.76
CA ALA A 256 3.68 16.22 6.11
C ALA A 256 2.81 15.36 7.03
N ALA A 257 1.49 15.44 6.84
CA ALA A 257 0.52 14.66 7.59
C ALA A 257 -0.78 14.49 6.81
N ALA A 258 -1.53 13.43 7.13
CA ALA A 258 -2.88 13.24 6.62
C ALA A 258 -3.79 12.59 7.67
N VAL A 259 -5.09 12.88 7.59
CA VAL A 259 -6.14 12.22 8.40
C VAL A 259 -7.30 11.80 7.51
N LEU A 260 -7.93 10.67 7.85
CA LEU A 260 -9.14 10.17 7.19
C LEU A 260 -10.35 10.36 8.10
N LEU A 261 -11.36 11.04 7.58
CA LEU A 261 -12.57 11.44 8.29
C LEU A 261 -13.79 10.72 7.73
N LYS A 262 -14.73 10.38 8.62
CA LYS A 262 -15.97 9.66 8.27
C LYS A 262 -17.09 10.01 9.25
N PRO A 263 -18.38 10.04 8.84
CA PRO A 263 -19.48 10.19 9.80
C PRO A 263 -19.42 9.11 10.88
N LEU A 264 -19.53 9.49 12.15
CA LEU A 264 -19.29 8.58 13.29
C LEU A 264 -20.22 7.36 13.26
N GLU A 265 -21.51 7.59 13.01
CA GLU A 265 -22.51 6.52 12.90
C GLU A 265 -22.08 5.45 11.89
N ARG A 266 -21.58 5.87 10.72
CA ARG A 266 -21.11 4.96 9.68
C ARG A 266 -19.78 4.30 10.03
N ALA A 267 -18.88 5.03 10.70
CA ALA A 267 -17.62 4.46 11.18
C ALA A 267 -17.87 3.29 12.16
N LEU A 268 -18.83 3.47 13.07
CA LEU A 268 -19.24 2.42 14.01
C LEU A 268 -19.95 1.24 13.30
N ALA A 269 -20.83 1.54 12.34
CA ALA A 269 -21.53 0.51 11.57
C ALA A 269 -20.58 -0.36 10.74
N ASP A 270 -19.58 0.25 10.12
CA ASP A 270 -18.60 -0.45 9.28
C ASP A 270 -17.50 -1.16 10.09
N GLY A 271 -17.49 -0.99 11.42
CA GLY A 271 -16.51 -1.61 12.32
C GLY A 271 -15.12 -0.96 12.24
N ASP A 272 -15.05 0.36 12.03
CA ASP A 272 -13.79 1.09 11.95
C ASP A 272 -13.21 1.38 13.35
N THR A 273 -11.87 1.46 13.42
CA THR A 273 -11.21 2.02 14.61
C THR A 273 -11.35 3.54 14.60
N VAL A 274 -12.05 4.07 15.60
CA VAL A 274 -12.18 5.52 15.81
C VAL A 274 -11.06 5.99 16.74
N HIS A 275 -10.18 6.87 16.26
CA HIS A 275 -9.08 7.42 17.05
C HIS A 275 -9.52 8.58 17.93
N ALA A 276 -10.43 9.42 17.42
CA ALA A 276 -11.09 10.51 18.13
C ALA A 276 -12.36 10.93 17.35
N VAL A 277 -13.18 11.77 17.94
CA VAL A 277 -14.41 12.32 17.32
C VAL A 277 -14.31 13.83 17.26
N VAL A 278 -14.47 14.41 16.07
CA VAL A 278 -14.70 15.85 15.88
C VAL A 278 -16.16 16.15 16.22
N LEU A 279 -16.38 16.91 17.29
CA LEU A 279 -17.72 17.33 17.70
C LEU A 279 -18.18 18.59 16.96
N GLY A 280 -17.27 19.54 16.76
CA GLY A 280 -17.60 20.83 16.15
C GLY A 280 -16.35 21.62 15.79
N SER A 281 -16.51 22.55 14.86
CA SER A 281 -15.44 23.45 14.42
C SER A 281 -15.98 24.77 13.90
N ALA A 282 -15.17 25.82 13.99
CA ALA A 282 -15.51 27.13 13.44
C ALA A 282 -14.29 27.82 12.84
N VAL A 283 -14.56 28.67 11.85
CA VAL A 283 -13.59 29.51 11.16
C VAL A 283 -14.08 30.96 11.18
N THR A 284 -13.21 31.90 11.53
CA THR A 284 -13.50 33.35 11.59
C THR A 284 -12.37 34.14 10.93
N ASN A 285 -12.51 35.47 10.85
CA ASN A 285 -11.44 36.37 10.45
C ASN A 285 -11.34 37.57 11.40
N ASP A 286 -10.11 38.00 11.71
CA ASP A 286 -9.84 39.14 12.59
C ASP A 286 -10.31 40.48 12.02
N GLY A 287 -10.48 40.60 10.70
CA GLY A 287 -10.85 41.87 10.07
C GLY A 287 -9.81 42.98 10.29
N ALA A 288 -10.29 44.23 10.31
CA ALA A 288 -9.43 45.42 10.39
C ALA A 288 -9.17 45.92 11.82
N ASP A 289 -10.04 45.58 12.77
CA ASP A 289 -9.90 45.99 14.18
C ASP A 289 -9.15 44.91 14.95
N LYS A 290 -7.91 45.23 15.32
CA LYS A 290 -6.99 44.30 15.99
C LYS A 290 -6.40 44.92 17.26
N THR A 291 -7.08 45.92 17.81
CA THR A 291 -6.64 46.60 19.03
C THR A 291 -7.16 45.86 20.26
N ALA A 292 -6.32 45.76 21.29
CA ALA A 292 -6.68 45.08 22.54
C ALA A 292 -7.58 45.95 23.46
N ASP A 293 -7.81 47.22 23.11
CA ASP A 293 -8.45 48.22 24.00
C ASP A 293 -9.67 48.93 23.39
N GLY A 294 -10.22 48.43 22.28
CA GLY A 294 -11.43 48.99 21.66
C GLY A 294 -11.28 50.44 21.16
N ARG A 295 -10.05 50.92 21.03
CA ARG A 295 -9.76 52.23 20.43
C ARG A 295 -9.64 52.07 18.93
N SER A 296 -10.37 52.88 18.17
CA SER A 296 -10.38 52.86 16.70
C SER A 296 -8.97 53.06 16.10
N GLY A 297 -8.24 51.98 15.88
CA GLY A 297 -6.93 51.95 15.26
C GLY A 297 -6.78 50.69 14.41
N LYS A 298 -6.34 50.84 13.16
CA LYS A 298 -6.10 49.69 12.28
C LYS A 298 -4.83 48.97 12.73
N GLY A 299 -4.94 47.71 13.17
CA GLY A 299 -3.76 46.87 13.39
C GLY A 299 -3.08 46.51 12.06
N GLY A 300 -1.81 46.09 12.12
CA GLY A 300 -1.09 45.64 10.92
C GLY A 300 -1.72 44.37 10.33
N PHE A 301 -1.58 44.17 9.01
CA PHE A 301 -2.14 43.01 8.30
C PHE A 301 -1.76 41.68 8.96
N ALA A 302 -0.49 41.51 9.32
CA ALA A 302 0.03 40.30 9.95
C ALA A 302 -0.19 40.21 11.48
N ALA A 303 -0.74 41.25 12.12
CA ALA A 303 -1.05 41.19 13.55
C ALA A 303 -2.25 40.25 13.79
N PRO A 304 -2.24 39.44 14.86
CA PRO A 304 -3.41 38.67 15.27
C PRO A 304 -4.41 39.54 16.04
N GLY A 305 -5.69 39.18 16.01
CA GLY A 305 -6.78 39.82 16.75
C GLY A 305 -7.38 38.94 17.85
N VAL A 306 -7.71 39.52 19.00
CA VAL A 306 -8.33 38.79 20.13
C VAL A 306 -9.76 38.36 19.80
N ALA A 307 -10.59 39.29 19.29
CA ALA A 307 -12.01 39.06 19.05
C ALA A 307 -12.27 37.94 18.03
N GLY A 308 -11.54 37.93 16.91
CA GLY A 308 -11.66 36.90 15.88
C GLY A 308 -11.33 35.51 16.42
N GLN A 309 -10.25 35.37 17.18
CA GLN A 309 -9.86 34.12 17.84
C GLN A 309 -10.90 33.65 18.86
N ARG A 310 -11.35 34.54 19.75
CA ARG A 310 -12.42 34.26 20.72
C ARG A 310 -13.67 33.75 20.03
N ASP A 311 -14.09 34.41 18.95
CA ASP A 311 -15.29 34.06 18.21
C ASP A 311 -15.17 32.70 17.50
N ALA A 312 -13.97 32.29 17.08
CA ALA A 312 -13.73 30.94 16.58
C ALA A 312 -13.90 29.89 17.69
N VAL A 313 -13.37 30.14 18.89
CA VAL A 313 -13.54 29.25 20.05
C VAL A 313 -15.02 29.11 20.42
N LEU A 314 -15.72 30.24 20.61
CA LEU A 314 -17.15 30.26 20.94
C LEU A 314 -18.01 29.63 19.84
N GLY A 315 -17.65 29.85 18.57
CA GLY A 315 -18.33 29.23 17.43
C GLY A 315 -18.19 27.71 17.43
N ALA A 316 -16.99 27.19 17.70
CA ALA A 316 -16.75 25.76 17.77
C ALA A 316 -17.47 25.11 18.96
N LEU A 317 -17.47 25.76 20.14
CA LEU A 317 -18.22 25.31 21.33
C LEU A 317 -19.71 25.19 21.04
N ARG A 318 -20.30 26.21 20.38
CA ARG A 318 -21.71 26.15 19.93
C ARG A 318 -21.95 25.05 18.92
N ALA A 319 -21.07 24.88 17.93
CA ALA A 319 -21.20 23.84 16.92
C ALA A 319 -21.08 22.42 17.50
N ALA A 320 -20.28 22.25 18.56
CA ALA A 320 -20.12 21.00 19.28
C ALA A 320 -21.20 20.74 20.35
N ASP A 321 -22.00 21.76 20.69
CA ASP A 321 -22.95 21.75 21.81
C ASP A 321 -22.30 21.31 23.14
N VAL A 322 -21.13 21.88 23.47
CA VAL A 322 -20.40 21.58 24.71
C VAL A 322 -19.99 22.83 25.47
N ASP A 323 -19.87 22.68 26.79
CA ASP A 323 -19.37 23.72 27.68
C ASP A 323 -17.84 23.75 27.72
N ALA A 324 -17.25 24.96 27.77
CA ALA A 324 -15.79 25.14 27.84
C ALA A 324 -15.17 24.48 29.08
N ALA A 325 -15.91 24.37 30.20
CA ALA A 325 -15.47 23.69 31.42
C ALA A 325 -15.24 22.18 31.25
N SER A 326 -15.72 21.60 30.13
CA SER A 326 -15.48 20.20 29.77
C SER A 326 -14.23 19.97 28.93
N ILE A 327 -13.60 21.03 28.41
CA ILE A 327 -12.36 20.96 27.64
C ILE A 327 -11.17 20.91 28.62
N GLY A 328 -10.45 19.79 28.65
CA GLY A 328 -9.32 19.59 29.56
C GLY A 328 -7.95 19.81 28.91
N TYR A 329 -7.88 19.94 27.59
CA TYR A 329 -6.65 20.17 26.85
C TYR A 329 -6.91 21.06 25.63
N VAL A 330 -6.06 22.07 25.40
CA VAL A 330 -6.02 22.86 24.18
C VAL A 330 -4.63 22.75 23.57
N GLU A 331 -4.56 22.23 22.36
CA GLU A 331 -3.41 22.39 21.48
C GLU A 331 -3.50 23.76 20.82
N ALA A 332 -2.69 24.69 21.32
CA ALA A 332 -2.65 26.06 20.86
C ALA A 332 -1.94 26.22 19.51
N HIS A 333 -2.12 27.38 18.89
CA HIS A 333 -1.23 27.86 17.85
C HIS A 333 0.17 28.09 18.41
N GLY A 334 0.33 28.76 19.56
CA GLY A 334 1.54 28.79 20.40
C GLY A 334 2.85 28.86 19.64
N THR A 335 3.14 30.02 19.05
CA THR A 335 4.31 30.22 18.15
C THR A 335 5.56 30.68 18.88
N GLY A 336 5.50 30.96 20.18
CA GLY A 336 6.64 31.48 20.91
C GLY A 336 6.93 32.94 20.57
N THR A 337 5.95 33.67 20.04
CA THR A 337 6.14 35.07 19.64
C THR A 337 5.74 36.02 20.76
N LEU A 338 6.56 37.05 20.99
CA LEU A 338 6.39 38.04 22.08
C LEU A 338 4.98 38.66 22.15
N LYS A 339 4.36 38.91 21.00
CA LYS A 339 2.99 39.48 20.91
C LYS A 339 1.91 38.44 20.69
N GLY A 340 2.19 37.38 19.92
CA GLY A 340 1.18 36.40 19.53
C GLY A 340 0.71 35.57 20.72
N ASP A 341 1.65 35.09 21.54
CA ASP A 341 1.32 34.21 22.66
C ASP A 341 0.40 34.91 23.71
N PRO A 342 0.64 36.18 24.13
CA PRO A 342 -0.31 36.89 24.99
C PRO A 342 -1.68 37.14 24.35
N ILE A 343 -1.74 37.44 23.05
CA ILE A 343 -3.01 37.67 22.34
C ILE A 343 -3.84 36.38 22.27
N GLU A 344 -3.19 35.27 21.93
CA GLU A 344 -3.84 33.96 21.89
C GLU A 344 -4.35 33.54 23.27
N PHE A 345 -3.51 33.68 24.30
CA PHE A 345 -3.89 33.36 25.66
C PHE A 345 -5.08 34.20 26.16
N ALA A 346 -5.09 35.49 25.84
CA ALA A 346 -6.21 36.39 26.16
C ALA A 346 -7.50 35.95 25.45
N ALA A 347 -7.43 35.65 24.15
CA ALA A 347 -8.59 35.21 23.36
C ALA A 347 -9.20 33.90 23.87
N LEU A 348 -8.34 32.91 24.16
CA LEU A 348 -8.77 31.65 24.76
C LEU A 348 -9.39 31.86 26.14
N THR A 349 -8.78 32.72 26.96
CA THR A 349 -9.29 33.04 28.31
C THR A 349 -10.65 33.72 28.23
N GLU A 350 -10.81 34.72 27.37
CA GLU A 350 -12.08 35.44 27.18
C GLU A 350 -13.20 34.48 26.73
N ALA A 351 -12.90 33.58 25.79
CA ALA A 351 -13.88 32.60 25.32
C ALA A 351 -14.29 31.60 26.42
N PHE A 352 -13.34 31.09 27.21
CA PHE A 352 -13.64 30.16 28.30
C PHE A 352 -14.39 30.85 29.46
N ARG A 353 -14.05 32.11 29.76
CA ARG A 353 -14.73 32.91 30.81
C ARG A 353 -16.19 33.22 30.49
N ALA A 354 -16.59 33.18 29.21
CA ALA A 354 -18.00 33.27 28.85
C ALA A 354 -18.84 32.06 29.34
N HIS A 355 -18.19 30.96 29.73
CA HIS A 355 -18.84 29.71 30.16
C HIS A 355 -18.54 29.34 31.62
N THR A 356 -17.32 29.64 32.13
CA THR A 356 -16.90 29.15 33.45
C THR A 356 -15.93 30.06 34.22
N ASP A 357 -16.11 30.09 35.54
CA ASP A 357 -15.22 30.76 36.48
C ASP A 357 -14.06 29.88 37.00
N ARG A 358 -14.01 28.59 36.60
CA ARG A 358 -12.95 27.66 37.04
C ARG A 358 -11.57 28.09 36.53
N THR A 359 -10.55 27.92 37.37
CA THR A 359 -9.14 28.19 37.04
C THR A 359 -8.31 26.91 37.00
N GLY A 360 -7.18 26.95 36.27
CA GLY A 360 -6.14 25.93 36.32
C GLY A 360 -6.58 24.48 36.02
N PHE A 361 -7.59 24.28 35.17
CA PHE A 361 -8.15 22.95 34.87
C PHE A 361 -7.86 22.46 33.45
N CYS A 362 -7.63 23.37 32.50
CA CYS A 362 -7.36 23.03 31.10
C CYS A 362 -5.87 23.15 30.81
N ALA A 363 -5.22 22.07 30.37
CA ALA A 363 -3.83 22.14 29.95
C ALA A 363 -3.68 22.82 28.60
N LEU A 364 -2.68 23.71 28.45
CA LEU A 364 -2.35 24.37 27.20
C LEU A 364 -1.03 23.81 26.65
N GLY A 365 -1.04 23.31 25.42
CA GLY A 365 0.11 22.72 24.74
C GLY A 365 0.41 23.37 23.40
N SER A 366 1.60 23.13 22.85
CA SER A 366 1.95 23.42 21.45
C SER A 366 2.93 22.37 20.93
N THR A 367 2.78 21.98 19.67
CA THR A 367 3.68 21.06 18.96
C THR A 367 4.90 21.77 18.40
N LYS A 368 4.83 23.08 18.18
CA LYS A 368 5.86 23.84 17.45
C LYS A 368 7.22 23.82 18.17
N PRO A 369 7.29 23.85 19.51
CA PRO A 369 8.57 23.64 20.20
C PRO A 369 9.25 22.29 19.93
N ALA A 370 8.50 21.24 19.57
CA ALA A 370 9.08 19.93 19.28
C ALA A 370 9.60 19.81 17.84
N ILE A 371 8.87 20.32 16.85
CA ILE A 371 9.14 20.06 15.42
C ILE A 371 9.22 21.31 14.55
N GLY A 372 9.27 22.49 15.17
CA GLY A 372 9.18 23.78 14.48
C GLY A 372 7.76 24.10 14.00
N HIS A 373 7.60 25.28 13.42
CA HIS A 373 6.35 25.69 12.80
C HIS A 373 6.26 25.13 11.38
N LEU A 374 5.41 24.11 11.20
CA LEU A 374 5.16 23.48 9.90
C LEU A 374 4.23 24.29 8.97
N ASP A 375 4.28 25.61 9.05
CA ASP A 375 3.48 26.54 8.24
C ASP A 375 2.03 26.06 7.97
N SER A 376 1.66 25.82 6.71
CA SER A 376 0.32 25.39 6.29
C SER A 376 -0.09 24.01 6.82
N ALA A 377 0.86 23.16 7.22
CA ALA A 377 0.65 21.84 7.81
C ALA A 377 0.57 21.83 9.35
N ALA A 378 0.81 22.97 10.01
CA ALA A 378 0.86 23.06 11.46
C ALA A 378 -0.45 22.63 12.15
N GLY A 379 -1.60 22.89 11.52
CA GLY A 379 -2.91 22.51 12.03
C GLY A 379 -3.09 21.00 12.18
N LEU A 380 -2.63 20.19 11.20
CA LEU A 380 -2.73 18.73 11.29
C LEU A 380 -1.72 18.13 12.27
N ALA A 381 -0.52 18.71 12.42
CA ALA A 381 0.42 18.28 13.45
C ALA A 381 -0.16 18.46 14.87
N GLY A 382 -0.83 19.60 15.11
CA GLY A 382 -1.54 19.85 16.36
C GLY A 382 -2.74 18.91 16.55
N LEU A 383 -3.53 18.68 15.50
CA LEU A 383 -4.67 17.76 15.54
C LEU A 383 -4.23 16.32 15.88
N ILE A 384 -3.19 15.80 15.22
CA ILE A 384 -2.67 14.47 15.51
C ILE A 384 -2.14 14.38 16.95
N LYS A 385 -1.43 15.40 17.43
CA LYS A 385 -1.00 15.45 18.84
C LYS A 385 -2.20 15.41 19.79
N ALA A 386 -3.25 16.19 19.54
CA ALA A 386 -4.45 16.20 20.37
C ALA A 386 -5.18 14.84 20.35
N VAL A 387 -5.23 14.16 19.20
CA VAL A 387 -5.73 12.78 19.08
C VAL A 387 -4.91 11.83 19.96
N GLU A 388 -3.58 11.87 19.90
CA GLU A 388 -2.73 10.99 20.72
C GLU A 388 -2.85 11.31 22.23
N VAL A 389 -2.97 12.57 22.61
CA VAL A 389 -3.27 12.98 24.00
C VAL A 389 -4.58 12.37 24.50
N LEU A 390 -5.65 12.41 23.69
CA LEU A 390 -6.94 11.80 24.02
C LEU A 390 -6.84 10.28 24.15
N ARG A 391 -6.20 9.61 23.18
CA ARG A 391 -6.05 8.15 23.13
C ARG A 391 -5.26 7.61 24.32
N HIS A 392 -4.18 8.29 24.69
CA HIS A 392 -3.33 7.87 25.78
C HIS A 392 -3.81 8.37 27.15
N GLY A 393 -4.67 9.39 27.19
CA GLY A 393 -5.15 9.97 28.45
C GLY A 393 -4.01 10.57 29.27
N ILE A 394 -3.01 11.16 28.60
CA ILE A 394 -1.81 11.75 29.20
C ILE A 394 -1.61 13.14 28.59
N VAL A 395 -1.41 14.15 29.42
CA VAL A 395 -1.00 15.49 29.01
C VAL A 395 0.54 15.55 29.01
N PRO A 396 1.19 15.70 27.84
CA PRO A 396 2.66 15.79 27.74
C PRO A 396 3.18 17.15 28.24
N PRO A 397 4.48 17.25 28.55
CA PRO A 397 5.10 18.54 28.85
C PRO A 397 5.05 19.48 27.63
N LEU A 398 5.03 20.78 27.89
CA LEU A 398 5.27 21.81 26.89
C LEU A 398 6.78 21.89 26.64
N VAL A 399 7.22 21.48 25.45
CA VAL A 399 8.64 21.44 25.09
C VAL A 399 9.25 22.85 25.12
N ASN A 400 10.51 22.96 25.58
CA ASN A 400 11.26 24.21 25.77
C ASN A 400 10.65 25.23 26.75
N PHE A 401 9.68 24.83 27.58
CA PHE A 401 9.05 25.68 28.59
C PHE A 401 9.71 25.54 29.96
N ALA A 402 9.97 26.68 30.61
CA ALA A 402 10.55 26.77 31.94
C ALA A 402 9.66 27.58 32.90
N ARG A 403 9.20 28.77 32.49
CA ARG A 403 8.37 29.65 33.34
C ARG A 403 7.40 30.48 32.50
N PRO A 404 6.17 30.73 32.99
CA PRO A 404 5.17 31.48 32.22
C PRO A 404 5.63 32.90 31.92
N ASN A 405 5.28 33.41 30.75
CA ASN A 405 5.46 34.81 30.40
C ASN A 405 4.64 35.69 31.36
N PRO A 406 5.25 36.71 32.03
CA PRO A 406 4.55 37.58 32.97
C PRO A 406 3.36 38.37 32.39
N ALA A 407 3.27 38.49 31.07
CA ALA A 407 2.12 39.07 30.39
C ALA A 407 0.87 38.16 30.41
N LEU A 408 1.03 36.89 30.80
CA LEU A 408 -0.03 35.90 30.92
C LEU A 408 -0.52 35.87 32.37
N ALA A 409 -1.79 36.20 32.61
CA ALA A 409 -2.42 36.07 33.92
C ALA A 409 -2.77 34.60 34.23
N VAL A 410 -1.78 33.71 34.27
CA VAL A 410 -1.97 32.25 34.33
C VAL A 410 -2.75 31.81 35.56
N ASP A 411 -2.39 32.34 36.74
CA ASP A 411 -2.99 31.95 38.03
C ASP A 411 -4.50 32.20 38.08
N ASP A 412 -4.96 33.25 37.40
CA ASP A 412 -6.37 33.65 37.31
C ASP A 412 -7.02 33.23 35.98
N SER A 413 -6.44 32.27 35.26
CA SER A 413 -6.95 31.75 33.99
C SER A 413 -7.51 30.33 34.11
N PRO A 414 -8.34 29.88 33.15
CA PRO A 414 -8.72 28.47 33.01
C PRO A 414 -7.54 27.52 32.79
N PHE A 415 -6.40 28.05 32.36
CA PHE A 415 -5.30 27.29 31.78
C PHE A 415 -4.18 26.98 32.77
N LEU A 416 -3.50 25.86 32.53
CA LEU A 416 -2.22 25.52 33.14
C LEU A 416 -1.20 25.13 32.06
N LEU A 417 0.06 25.46 32.28
CA LEU A 417 1.16 25.16 31.35
C LEU A 417 1.97 23.97 31.89
N PRO A 418 1.92 22.78 31.26
CA PRO A 418 2.51 21.57 31.81
C PRO A 418 4.03 21.56 31.66
N VAL A 419 4.77 21.56 32.78
CA VAL A 419 6.25 21.44 32.79
C VAL A 419 6.71 19.98 32.73
N ARG A 420 5.84 19.04 33.10
CA ARG A 420 6.08 17.59 33.12
C ARG A 420 4.84 16.85 32.63
N GLU A 421 5.01 15.60 32.20
CA GLU A 421 3.87 14.74 31.87
C GLU A 421 2.93 14.57 33.07
N ARG A 422 1.62 14.47 32.78
CA ARG A 422 0.57 14.27 33.79
C ARG A 422 -0.48 13.33 33.26
N ASP A 423 -0.91 12.38 34.09
CA ASP A 423 -2.10 11.57 33.79
C ASP A 423 -3.33 12.47 33.69
N TRP A 424 -4.19 12.16 32.72
CA TRP A 424 -5.50 12.77 32.54
C TRP A 424 -6.56 11.70 32.80
N PRO A 425 -6.90 11.39 34.06
CA PRO A 425 -7.85 10.32 34.38
C PRO A 425 -9.27 10.65 33.89
N LEU A 426 -10.05 9.60 33.60
CA LEU A 426 -11.45 9.71 33.17
C LEU A 426 -12.33 10.21 34.33
N ALA A 427 -12.76 11.46 34.27
CA ALA A 427 -13.83 12.02 35.10
C ALA A 427 -15.02 12.40 34.20
N GLY A 428 -15.50 11.42 33.42
CA GLY A 428 -16.42 11.64 32.30
C GLY A 428 -15.71 11.40 30.95
N VAL A 429 -16.06 12.20 29.93
CA VAL A 429 -15.48 12.08 28.60
C VAL A 429 -14.37 13.12 28.42
N ARG A 430 -13.17 12.70 27.99
CA ARG A 430 -12.08 13.64 27.70
C ARG A 430 -12.37 14.41 26.42
N ARG A 431 -12.23 15.73 26.49
CA ARG A 431 -12.36 16.64 25.34
C ARG A 431 -11.15 17.53 25.22
N ALA A 432 -10.62 17.59 24.01
CA ALA A 432 -9.51 18.44 23.63
C ALA A 432 -9.95 19.45 22.58
N ALA A 433 -9.20 20.52 22.39
CA ALA A 433 -9.38 21.41 21.25
C ALA A 433 -8.06 21.71 20.55
N VAL A 434 -8.15 22.10 19.28
CA VAL A 434 -7.00 22.49 18.45
C VAL A 434 -7.27 23.88 17.91
N HIS A 435 -6.33 24.80 18.11
CA HIS A 435 -6.43 26.18 17.65
C HIS A 435 -5.33 26.49 16.63
N SER A 436 -5.68 27.13 15.52
CA SER A 436 -4.70 27.58 14.53
C SER A 436 -5.06 28.94 13.94
N ILE A 437 -4.07 29.81 13.83
CA ILE A 437 -4.20 31.23 13.46
C ILE A 437 -3.38 31.48 12.21
N GLY A 438 -4.03 31.90 11.13
CA GLY A 438 -3.40 32.24 9.86
C GLY A 438 -2.92 33.68 9.84
N MET A 439 -1.75 33.92 9.24
CA MET A 439 -1.32 35.28 8.91
C MET A 439 -2.36 35.94 7.98
N GLY A 440 -2.79 37.17 8.32
CA GLY A 440 -3.93 37.84 7.69
C GLY A 440 -5.24 37.69 8.49
N GLY A 441 -5.26 36.85 9.52
CA GLY A 441 -6.30 36.83 10.55
C GLY A 441 -7.35 35.74 10.42
N THR A 442 -7.21 34.77 9.52
CA THR A 442 -8.14 33.63 9.45
C THR A 442 -7.87 32.67 10.61
N ASN A 443 -8.84 32.47 11.49
CA ASN A 443 -8.70 31.64 12.68
C ASN A 443 -9.53 30.38 12.54
N ALA A 444 -9.01 29.24 12.98
CA ALA A 444 -9.73 27.97 13.04
C ALA A 444 -9.64 27.36 14.44
N HIS A 445 -10.75 26.79 14.90
CA HIS A 445 -10.82 26.05 16.16
C HIS A 445 -11.64 24.77 15.98
N VAL A 446 -11.12 23.64 16.45
CA VAL A 446 -11.75 22.31 16.34
C VAL A 446 -11.84 21.68 17.71
N ILE A 447 -13.01 21.16 18.07
CA ILE A 447 -13.24 20.42 19.32
C ILE A 447 -13.27 18.92 19.03
N LEU A 448 -12.47 18.19 19.80
CA LEU A 448 -12.30 16.76 19.75
C LEU A 448 -12.80 16.11 21.04
N GLU A 449 -13.36 14.93 20.92
CA GLU A 449 -13.75 14.06 22.01
C GLU A 449 -13.02 12.72 21.88
N GLN A 450 -12.65 12.12 23.01
CA GLN A 450 -12.10 10.76 22.99
C GLN A 450 -13.09 9.81 22.30
N ALA A 451 -12.56 8.83 21.56
CA ALA A 451 -13.39 7.74 21.07
C ALA A 451 -14.05 7.02 22.26
N SER A 452 -15.29 6.56 22.10
CA SER A 452 -15.88 5.64 23.08
C SER A 452 -14.94 4.47 23.27
N GLU A 453 -14.69 4.05 24.52
CA GLU A 453 -14.05 2.77 24.75
C GLU A 453 -14.83 1.73 23.94
N ALA A 454 -14.10 0.92 23.17
CA ALA A 454 -14.69 -0.11 22.36
C ALA A 454 -15.41 -1.07 23.30
N VAL A 455 -16.73 -0.90 23.48
CA VAL A 455 -17.54 -1.87 24.21
C VAL A 455 -17.26 -3.20 23.51
N PRO A 456 -16.72 -4.21 24.23
CA PRO A 456 -16.53 -5.53 23.65
C PRO A 456 -17.90 -5.94 23.11
N ARG A 457 -18.01 -6.07 21.78
CA ARG A 457 -19.27 -6.59 21.24
C ARG A 457 -19.36 -8.00 21.81
N PRO A 458 -20.43 -8.36 22.54
CA PRO A 458 -20.59 -9.74 22.95
C PRO A 458 -20.42 -10.59 21.69
N PRO A 459 -19.63 -11.69 21.76
CA PRO A 459 -19.44 -12.55 20.60
C PRO A 459 -20.83 -12.85 20.05
N ALA A 460 -21.01 -12.63 18.75
CA ALA A 460 -22.28 -12.95 18.12
C ALA A 460 -22.60 -14.41 18.49
N PRO A 461 -23.85 -14.75 18.88
CA PRO A 461 -24.21 -16.08 19.38
C PRO A 461 -23.84 -17.24 18.42
N SER A 462 -23.47 -16.94 17.17
CA SER A 462 -22.99 -17.87 16.15
C SER A 462 -21.85 -17.30 15.27
N ALA A 463 -20.85 -16.62 15.85
CA ALA A 463 -19.70 -16.17 15.05
C ALA A 463 -19.01 -17.37 14.37
N ALA A 464 -18.93 -17.36 13.04
CA ALA A 464 -18.28 -18.43 12.30
C ALA A 464 -16.79 -18.50 12.67
N PRO A 465 -16.15 -19.69 12.72
CA PRO A 465 -14.73 -19.79 12.96
C PRO A 465 -13.92 -18.95 11.97
N VAL A 466 -12.97 -18.17 12.50
CA VAL A 466 -12.09 -17.32 11.69
C VAL A 466 -11.08 -18.20 10.97
N PRO A 467 -10.92 -18.07 9.65
CA PRO A 467 -9.88 -18.77 8.91
C PRO A 467 -8.48 -18.44 9.45
N ALA A 468 -7.62 -19.44 9.59
CA ALA A 468 -6.21 -19.27 9.90
C ALA A 468 -5.42 -18.85 8.65
N VAL A 469 -5.80 -17.71 8.06
CA VAL A 469 -5.12 -17.11 6.90
C VAL A 469 -4.83 -15.64 7.18
N LEU A 470 -3.66 -15.16 6.76
CA LEU A 470 -3.28 -13.75 6.85
C LEU A 470 -2.57 -13.32 5.57
N PRO A 471 -3.27 -12.66 4.63
CA PRO A 471 -2.66 -12.18 3.40
C PRO A 471 -1.83 -10.92 3.63
N LEU A 472 -0.69 -10.83 2.97
CA LEU A 472 0.12 -9.64 2.78
C LEU A 472 0.48 -9.54 1.30
N SER A 473 0.66 -8.32 0.81
CA SER A 473 1.17 -8.14 -0.54
C SER A 473 2.00 -6.87 -0.69
N ALA A 474 2.91 -6.87 -1.66
CA ALA A 474 3.72 -5.72 -2.00
C ALA A 474 4.06 -5.61 -3.49
N ALA A 475 4.56 -4.46 -3.91
CA ALA A 475 4.94 -4.21 -5.30
C ALA A 475 6.18 -5.02 -5.72
N ASP A 476 7.08 -5.34 -4.78
CA ASP A 476 8.25 -6.18 -4.99
C ASP A 476 8.56 -7.08 -3.77
N GLY A 477 9.51 -8.00 -3.94
CA GLY A 477 9.88 -8.96 -2.89
C GLY A 477 10.58 -8.34 -1.67
N ASP A 478 11.28 -7.21 -1.83
CA ASP A 478 11.92 -6.52 -0.71
C ASP A 478 10.90 -5.75 0.12
N ALA A 479 9.96 -5.07 -0.53
CA ALA A 479 8.83 -4.43 0.12
C ALA A 479 7.98 -5.47 0.88
N LEU A 480 7.77 -6.66 0.33
CA LEU A 480 7.05 -7.74 1.02
C LEU A 480 7.79 -8.19 2.29
N ARG A 481 9.12 -8.36 2.23
CA ARG A 481 9.94 -8.67 3.41
C ARG A 481 9.92 -7.57 4.46
N ALA A 482 10.03 -6.30 4.03
CA ALA A 482 9.95 -5.16 4.93
C ALA A 482 8.57 -5.08 5.61
N TYR A 483 7.50 -5.38 4.87
CA TYR A 483 6.14 -5.37 5.42
C TYR A 483 5.94 -6.52 6.41
N ALA A 484 6.37 -7.73 6.06
CA ALA A 484 6.33 -8.88 6.97
C ALA A 484 7.13 -8.62 8.27
N THR A 485 8.28 -7.96 8.17
CA THR A 485 9.11 -7.53 9.31
C THR A 485 8.35 -6.55 10.20
N ALA A 486 7.79 -5.49 9.62
CA ALA A 486 7.04 -4.48 10.37
C ALA A 486 5.80 -5.08 11.05
N LEU A 487 5.07 -5.97 10.37
CA LEU A 487 3.90 -6.64 10.94
C LEU A 487 4.29 -7.59 12.08
N ARG A 488 5.37 -8.37 11.92
CA ARG A 488 5.90 -9.21 13.00
C ARG A 488 6.23 -8.37 14.23
N ASP A 489 6.97 -7.27 14.08
CA ASP A 489 7.37 -6.41 15.20
C ASP A 489 6.18 -5.78 15.91
N HIS A 490 5.16 -5.40 15.15
CA HIS A 490 3.91 -4.89 15.70
C HIS A 490 3.18 -5.96 16.56
N LEU A 491 3.14 -7.21 16.09
CA LEU A 491 2.46 -8.31 16.79
C LEU A 491 3.25 -8.86 18.00
N THR A 492 4.55 -8.59 18.09
CA THR A 492 5.37 -8.94 19.25
C THR A 492 5.41 -7.84 20.31
N GLY A 493 5.30 -6.57 19.91
CA GLY A 493 5.48 -5.40 20.79
C GLY A 493 4.27 -4.91 21.58
N GLY A 494 3.08 -5.53 21.44
CA GLY A 494 1.85 -5.01 22.08
C GLY A 494 0.69 -6.00 22.19
N ALA A 495 -0.48 -5.48 22.59
CA ALA A 495 -1.71 -6.26 22.63
C ALA A 495 -2.11 -6.68 21.20
N ARG A 496 -2.17 -7.99 20.96
CA ARG A 496 -2.45 -8.54 19.63
C ARG A 496 -3.93 -8.30 19.26
N PRO A 497 -4.21 -7.76 18.06
CA PRO A 497 -5.58 -7.75 17.53
C PRO A 497 -6.12 -9.18 17.41
N SER A 498 -7.45 -9.32 17.37
CA SER A 498 -8.04 -10.65 17.17
C SER A 498 -7.71 -11.16 15.76
N PRO A 499 -7.69 -12.49 15.53
CA PRO A 499 -7.49 -13.06 14.19
C PRO A 499 -8.49 -12.51 13.14
N ALA A 500 -9.74 -12.24 13.57
CA ALA A 500 -10.75 -11.65 12.70
C ALA A 500 -10.36 -10.23 12.27
N ASP A 501 -9.90 -9.40 13.20
CA ASP A 501 -9.47 -8.02 12.90
C ASP A 501 -8.25 -8.00 11.98
N LEU A 502 -7.29 -8.91 12.20
CA LEU A 502 -6.12 -9.05 11.35
C LEU A 502 -6.52 -9.40 9.92
N LEU A 503 -7.31 -10.46 9.74
CA LEU A 503 -7.75 -10.89 8.42
C LEU A 503 -8.63 -9.83 7.74
N THR A 504 -9.59 -9.23 8.45
CA THR A 504 -10.43 -8.14 7.91
C THR A 504 -9.56 -6.97 7.44
N THR A 505 -8.59 -6.55 8.25
CA THR A 505 -7.74 -5.40 7.90
C THR A 505 -6.82 -5.70 6.73
N THR A 506 -6.15 -6.86 6.70
CA THR A 506 -5.19 -7.15 5.64
C THR A 506 -5.84 -7.61 4.33
N ALA A 507 -6.98 -8.32 4.38
CA ALA A 507 -7.65 -8.80 3.18
C ALA A 507 -8.56 -7.76 2.52
N LEU A 508 -9.26 -6.96 3.33
CA LEU A 508 -10.23 -5.97 2.84
C LEU A 508 -9.70 -4.54 2.90
N GLY A 509 -8.83 -4.21 3.85
CA GLY A 509 -8.35 -2.86 4.10
C GLY A 509 -7.03 -2.48 3.43
N ARG A 510 -6.43 -3.38 2.65
CA ARG A 510 -5.15 -3.17 1.94
C ARG A 510 -5.29 -3.40 0.45
N ARG A 511 -4.44 -2.72 -0.32
CA ARG A 511 -4.29 -2.99 -1.76
C ARG A 511 -3.65 -4.37 -1.95
N LEU A 512 -4.22 -5.19 -2.83
CA LEU A 512 -3.64 -6.48 -3.20
C LEU A 512 -2.66 -6.29 -4.38
N LEU A 513 -1.37 -6.44 -4.10
CA LEU A 513 -0.26 -6.19 -5.01
C LEU A 513 0.36 -7.51 -5.56
N PRO A 514 1.26 -7.44 -6.55
CA PRO A 514 1.81 -8.62 -7.24
C PRO A 514 2.53 -9.63 -6.33
N HIS A 515 3.44 -9.19 -5.46
CA HIS A 515 4.17 -10.09 -4.58
C HIS A 515 3.33 -10.42 -3.37
N ARG A 516 2.88 -11.66 -3.23
CA ARG A 516 1.90 -12.08 -2.23
C ARG A 516 2.49 -13.08 -1.25
N LEU A 517 2.08 -12.96 0.01
CA LEU A 517 2.34 -13.89 1.09
C LEU A 517 1.00 -14.18 1.77
N VAL A 518 0.72 -15.45 2.06
CA VAL A 518 -0.38 -15.83 2.95
C VAL A 518 0.20 -16.69 4.05
N VAL A 519 0.15 -16.20 5.27
CA VAL A 519 0.50 -16.99 6.46
C VAL A 519 -0.69 -17.86 6.82
N THR A 520 -0.43 -19.17 6.98
CA THR A 520 -1.42 -20.20 7.34
C THR A 520 -1.15 -20.84 8.70
N ALA A 521 -0.08 -20.42 9.38
CA ALA A 521 0.20 -20.81 10.75
C ALA A 521 -0.85 -20.24 11.71
N ALA A 522 -1.26 -21.04 12.70
CA ALA A 522 -2.20 -20.61 13.74
C ALA A 522 -1.67 -19.41 14.56
N ASP A 523 -0.35 -19.32 14.76
CA ASP A 523 0.31 -18.11 15.24
C ASP A 523 0.89 -17.33 14.04
N PRO A 524 0.33 -16.15 13.71
CA PRO A 524 0.83 -15.33 12.63
C PRO A 524 2.31 -14.96 12.75
N VAL A 525 2.82 -14.78 13.98
CA VAL A 525 4.23 -14.41 14.21
C VAL A 525 5.14 -15.53 13.74
N ALA A 526 4.88 -16.78 14.13
CA ALA A 526 5.65 -17.94 13.70
C ALA A 526 5.64 -18.11 12.17
N GLY A 527 4.50 -17.86 11.51
CA GLY A 527 4.41 -17.92 10.06
C GLY A 527 5.18 -16.80 9.35
N LEU A 528 5.15 -15.58 9.88
CA LEU A 528 5.97 -14.47 9.38
C LEU A 528 7.47 -14.75 9.58
N GLU A 529 7.86 -15.30 10.72
CA GLU A 529 9.25 -15.69 11.00
C GLU A 529 9.75 -16.76 10.03
N ALA A 530 8.94 -17.80 9.76
CA ALA A 530 9.27 -18.84 8.79
C ALA A 530 9.50 -18.27 7.38
N PHE A 531 8.68 -17.29 6.96
CA PHE A 531 8.88 -16.58 5.70
C PHE A 531 10.17 -15.77 5.70
N LEU A 532 10.42 -15.01 6.77
CA LEU A 532 11.60 -14.14 6.90
C LEU A 532 12.90 -14.94 6.99
N SER A 533 12.88 -16.16 7.54
CA SER A 533 14.05 -17.05 7.59
C SER A 533 14.31 -17.80 6.27
N GLY A 534 13.42 -17.69 5.29
CA GLY A 534 13.52 -18.41 4.01
C GLY A 534 13.27 -19.92 4.12
N SER A 535 12.47 -20.35 5.11
CA SER A 535 12.07 -21.76 5.21
C SER A 535 11.30 -22.18 3.93
N PRO A 536 11.27 -23.46 3.55
CA PRO A 536 10.45 -23.86 2.41
C PRO A 536 8.96 -23.56 2.64
N ALA A 537 8.29 -22.97 1.65
CA ALA A 537 6.85 -22.76 1.70
C ALA A 537 6.11 -24.09 1.94
N GLY A 538 5.01 -24.05 2.68
CA GLY A 538 4.34 -25.27 3.14
C GLY A 538 3.24 -24.97 4.16
N GLU A 539 3.34 -25.57 5.35
CA GLU A 539 2.27 -25.50 6.35
C GLU A 539 2.11 -24.12 6.99
N ALA A 540 3.22 -23.42 7.20
CA ALA A 540 3.24 -22.15 7.91
C ALA A 540 2.85 -20.97 7.02
N TYR A 541 3.16 -21.03 5.73
CA TYR A 541 2.84 -19.98 4.77
C TYR A 541 2.95 -20.44 3.31
N THR A 542 2.35 -19.67 2.42
CA THR A 542 2.48 -19.74 0.95
C THR A 542 2.89 -18.37 0.41
N THR A 543 3.72 -18.32 -0.64
CA THR A 543 4.12 -17.06 -1.30
C THR A 543 4.17 -17.24 -2.81
N GLY A 544 4.00 -16.16 -3.57
CA GLY A 544 3.98 -16.18 -5.03
C GLY A 544 3.97 -14.77 -5.62
N VAL A 545 4.08 -14.68 -6.94
CA VAL A 545 4.00 -13.42 -7.68
C VAL A 545 2.84 -13.52 -8.66
N ALA A 546 1.83 -12.67 -8.48
CA ALA A 546 0.74 -12.48 -9.44
C ALA A 546 1.23 -11.50 -10.51
N ASP A 547 1.41 -11.98 -11.74
CA ASP A 547 1.95 -11.19 -12.86
C ASP A 547 1.01 -10.07 -13.35
N GLY A 548 -0.23 -10.00 -12.85
CA GLY A 548 -1.17 -8.89 -13.06
C GLY A 548 -1.71 -8.76 -14.49
N VAL A 549 -1.19 -9.57 -15.42
CA VAL A 549 -1.59 -9.59 -16.83
C VAL A 549 -2.81 -10.49 -17.04
N ARG A 550 -3.06 -11.44 -16.12
CA ARG A 550 -4.21 -12.36 -16.16
C ARG A 550 -4.75 -12.58 -14.74
N ASP A 551 -6.06 -12.72 -14.62
CA ASP A 551 -6.68 -13.39 -13.47
C ASP A 551 -6.79 -14.87 -13.85
N PRO A 552 -5.82 -15.73 -13.47
CA PRO A 552 -5.82 -17.11 -13.91
C PRO A 552 -6.97 -17.86 -13.25
N ALA A 553 -8.04 -18.11 -14.03
CA ALA A 553 -9.10 -18.99 -13.61
C ALA A 553 -8.57 -20.45 -13.55
N PRO A 554 -8.71 -21.15 -12.42
CA PRO A 554 -8.21 -22.51 -12.28
C PRO A 554 -9.01 -23.52 -13.10
N VAL A 555 -8.43 -24.69 -13.36
CA VAL A 555 -9.19 -25.84 -13.83
C VAL A 555 -9.64 -26.67 -12.64
N PHE A 556 -10.93 -26.98 -12.57
CA PHE A 556 -11.49 -27.81 -11.52
C PHE A 556 -11.34 -29.29 -11.89
N LEU A 557 -10.65 -30.03 -11.03
CA LEU A 557 -10.40 -31.46 -11.16
C LEU A 557 -11.24 -32.23 -10.15
N PHE A 558 -12.14 -33.06 -10.62
CA PHE A 558 -13.04 -33.85 -9.79
C PHE A 558 -12.45 -35.25 -9.59
N SER A 559 -12.08 -35.59 -8.35
CA SER A 559 -11.48 -36.88 -8.00
C SER A 559 -12.39 -38.08 -8.32
N GLY A 560 -11.80 -39.24 -8.61
CA GLY A 560 -12.53 -40.49 -8.80
C GLY A 560 -12.94 -41.17 -7.49
N GLN A 561 -13.53 -42.36 -7.60
CA GLN A 561 -13.96 -43.15 -6.44
C GLN A 561 -12.75 -43.56 -5.58
N GLY A 562 -12.73 -43.09 -4.34
CA GLY A 562 -11.66 -43.34 -3.36
C GLY A 562 -11.55 -42.21 -2.34
N GLY A 563 -10.95 -42.48 -1.19
CA GLY A 563 -10.69 -41.48 -0.15
C GLY A 563 -11.90 -40.92 0.60
N GLY A 564 -13.13 -41.34 0.27
CA GLY A 564 -14.32 -41.02 1.05
C GLY A 564 -14.26 -41.67 2.43
N HIS A 565 -14.65 -40.93 3.45
CA HIS A 565 -14.70 -41.40 4.84
C HIS A 565 -15.83 -40.70 5.60
N PRO A 566 -16.32 -41.28 6.72
CA PRO A 566 -17.29 -40.61 7.57
C PRO A 566 -16.79 -39.23 8.01
N GLY A 567 -17.68 -38.23 7.95
CA GLY A 567 -17.38 -36.85 8.37
C GLY A 567 -16.60 -36.01 7.34
N MET A 568 -16.38 -36.51 6.12
CA MET A 568 -15.62 -35.78 5.08
C MET A 568 -16.19 -34.40 4.70
N GLY A 569 -17.45 -34.11 4.99
CA GLY A 569 -18.09 -32.81 4.76
C GLY A 569 -18.26 -31.93 6.00
N ALA A 570 -17.89 -32.42 7.19
CA ALA A 570 -18.26 -31.80 8.46
C ALA A 570 -17.72 -30.37 8.64
N GLY A 571 -16.42 -30.17 8.44
CA GLY A 571 -15.78 -28.86 8.62
C GLY A 571 -16.29 -27.79 7.66
N LEU A 572 -16.50 -28.16 6.39
CA LEU A 572 -17.01 -27.24 5.38
C LEU A 572 -18.48 -26.89 5.63
N ALA A 573 -19.35 -27.87 5.93
CA ALA A 573 -20.76 -27.63 6.21
C ALA A 573 -20.99 -26.79 7.47
N ALA A 574 -20.15 -26.99 8.51
CA ALA A 574 -20.21 -26.18 9.71
C ALA A 574 -19.81 -24.71 9.48
N ARG A 575 -18.92 -24.46 8.50
CA ARG A 575 -18.38 -23.12 8.21
C ARG A 575 -19.17 -22.37 7.14
N PHE A 576 -19.64 -23.06 6.11
CA PHE A 576 -20.18 -22.46 4.90
C PHE A 576 -21.62 -22.92 4.64
N PRO A 577 -22.62 -22.03 4.79
CA PRO A 577 -24.03 -22.37 4.55
C PRO A 577 -24.29 -22.99 3.18
N VAL A 578 -23.65 -22.47 2.12
CA VAL A 578 -23.77 -23.00 0.76
C VAL A 578 -23.39 -24.49 0.66
N VAL A 579 -22.44 -24.95 1.48
CA VAL A 579 -22.05 -26.36 1.51
C VAL A 579 -23.14 -27.20 2.18
N ALA A 580 -23.67 -26.73 3.32
CA ALA A 580 -24.75 -27.42 4.02
C ALA A 580 -26.00 -27.56 3.14
N GLU A 581 -26.40 -26.47 2.47
CA GLU A 581 -27.57 -26.43 1.58
C GLU A 581 -27.45 -27.43 0.41
N VAL A 582 -26.28 -27.49 -0.24
CA VAL A 582 -26.05 -28.44 -1.35
C VAL A 582 -26.08 -29.88 -0.85
N LEU A 583 -25.45 -30.18 0.30
CA LEU A 583 -25.45 -31.52 0.88
C LEU A 583 -26.87 -31.94 1.29
N GLU A 584 -27.68 -31.05 1.86
CA GLU A 584 -29.07 -31.30 2.21
C GLU A 584 -29.93 -31.60 0.98
N SER A 585 -29.76 -30.83 -0.10
CA SER A 585 -30.45 -31.08 -1.37
C SER A 585 -30.10 -32.47 -1.94
N CYS A 586 -28.81 -32.82 -1.97
CA CYS A 586 -28.39 -34.15 -2.41
C CYS A 586 -28.91 -35.27 -1.48
N ALA A 587 -28.96 -35.03 -0.16
CA ALA A 587 -29.47 -36.00 0.81
C ALA A 587 -30.96 -36.31 0.59
N ARG A 588 -31.76 -35.29 0.24
CA ARG A 588 -33.18 -35.48 -0.09
C ARG A 588 -33.33 -36.38 -1.32
N VAL A 589 -32.63 -36.09 -2.40
CA VAL A 589 -32.68 -36.92 -3.63
C VAL A 589 -32.18 -38.34 -3.35
N TYR A 590 -31.13 -38.49 -2.54
CA TYR A 590 -30.64 -39.81 -2.14
C TYR A 590 -31.70 -40.62 -1.38
N ALA A 591 -32.44 -39.98 -0.47
CA ALA A 591 -33.52 -40.62 0.27
C ALA A 591 -34.68 -41.02 -0.64
N GLU A 592 -35.05 -40.17 -1.61
CA GLU A 592 -36.05 -40.47 -2.65
C GLU A 592 -35.66 -41.71 -3.47
N GLU A 593 -34.39 -41.80 -3.90
CA GLU A 593 -33.90 -42.87 -4.78
C GLU A 593 -33.58 -44.19 -4.07
N THR A 594 -33.21 -44.14 -2.79
CA THR A 594 -32.72 -45.32 -2.05
C THR A 594 -33.57 -45.75 -0.86
N GLY A 595 -34.51 -44.89 -0.42
CA GLY A 595 -35.30 -45.10 0.80
C GLY A 595 -34.49 -45.02 2.10
N ARG A 596 -33.27 -44.47 2.07
CA ARG A 596 -32.37 -44.34 3.23
C ARG A 596 -32.18 -42.88 3.65
N ASP A 597 -32.21 -42.61 4.95
CA ASP A 597 -32.11 -41.28 5.57
C ASP A 597 -30.77 -41.02 6.28
N ASP A 598 -29.80 -41.93 6.15
CA ASP A 598 -28.53 -41.87 6.88
C ASP A 598 -27.41 -41.07 6.18
N PHE A 599 -27.69 -40.49 5.01
CA PHE A 599 -26.71 -39.84 4.12
C PHE A 599 -25.90 -38.72 4.83
N LEU A 600 -26.58 -37.71 5.39
CA LEU A 600 -25.94 -36.63 6.13
C LEU A 600 -25.29 -37.13 7.43
N GLY A 601 -25.91 -38.12 8.08
CA GLY A 601 -25.36 -38.76 9.28
C GLY A 601 -23.97 -39.34 9.04
N ARG A 602 -23.71 -39.86 7.83
CA ARG A 602 -22.39 -40.39 7.44
C ARG A 602 -21.44 -39.29 6.93
N ILE A 603 -21.88 -38.42 6.02
CA ILE A 603 -21.00 -37.42 5.37
C ILE A 603 -20.61 -36.27 6.31
N VAL A 604 -21.56 -35.80 7.13
CA VAL A 604 -21.36 -34.67 8.05
C VAL A 604 -21.26 -35.18 9.49
N GLY A 605 -22.16 -36.06 9.90
CA GLY A 605 -22.23 -36.56 11.28
C GLY A 605 -21.14 -37.57 11.67
N GLY A 606 -20.33 -38.04 10.71
CA GLY A 606 -19.25 -39.00 10.98
C GLY A 606 -19.71 -40.39 11.41
N ARG A 607 -20.97 -40.75 11.18
CA ARG A 607 -21.54 -42.05 11.58
C ARG A 607 -21.32 -43.11 10.50
N GLY A 608 -21.38 -44.39 10.89
CA GLY A 608 -21.36 -45.51 9.94
C GLY A 608 -19.96 -46.11 9.68
N PRO A 609 -19.86 -47.08 8.75
CA PRO A 609 -18.61 -47.80 8.50
C PRO A 609 -17.56 -46.94 7.80
N GLU A 610 -16.28 -47.22 8.06
CA GLU A 610 -15.16 -46.53 7.39
C GLU A 610 -15.13 -46.79 5.88
N ARG A 611 -15.52 -47.99 5.46
CA ARG A 611 -15.59 -48.39 4.05
C ARG A 611 -17.03 -48.35 3.56
N TRP A 612 -17.23 -47.70 2.42
CA TRP A 612 -18.53 -47.59 1.77
C TRP A 612 -18.61 -48.51 0.55
N ASP A 613 -19.79 -49.12 0.35
CA ASP A 613 -20.11 -49.82 -0.88
C ASP A 613 -20.24 -48.81 -2.05
N THR A 614 -20.24 -49.31 -3.28
CA THR A 614 -20.28 -48.47 -4.49
C THR A 614 -21.59 -47.66 -4.57
N ALA A 615 -22.69 -48.22 -4.06
CA ALA A 615 -24.01 -47.60 -4.06
C ALA A 615 -24.09 -46.36 -3.15
N PHE A 616 -23.31 -46.31 -2.06
CA PHE A 616 -23.19 -45.13 -1.20
C PHE A 616 -22.01 -44.23 -1.61
N ALA A 617 -20.86 -44.82 -1.95
CA ALA A 617 -19.63 -44.07 -2.18
C ALA A 617 -19.73 -43.09 -3.36
N GLN A 618 -20.38 -43.48 -4.46
CA GLN A 618 -20.49 -42.62 -5.64
C GLN A 618 -21.39 -41.40 -5.40
N PRO A 619 -22.62 -41.53 -4.88
CA PRO A 619 -23.46 -40.37 -4.57
C PRO A 619 -22.85 -39.48 -3.49
N ALA A 620 -22.20 -40.05 -2.47
CA ALA A 620 -21.53 -39.28 -1.42
C ALA A 620 -20.38 -38.43 -1.97
N LEU A 621 -19.56 -39.00 -2.85
CA LEU A 621 -18.47 -38.27 -3.51
C LEU A 621 -19.00 -37.15 -4.40
N PHE A 622 -20.02 -37.43 -5.22
CA PHE A 622 -20.66 -36.43 -6.08
C PHE A 622 -21.20 -35.25 -5.27
N ALA A 623 -21.93 -35.52 -4.18
CA ALA A 623 -22.51 -34.48 -3.33
C ALA A 623 -21.44 -33.57 -2.72
N LEU A 624 -20.36 -34.14 -2.17
CA LEU A 624 -19.25 -33.35 -1.61
C LEU A 624 -18.57 -32.50 -2.68
N GLN A 625 -18.27 -33.08 -3.84
CA GLN A 625 -17.60 -32.39 -4.94
C GLN A 625 -18.42 -31.22 -5.47
N LEU A 626 -19.73 -31.41 -5.60
CA LEU A 626 -20.64 -30.33 -6.01
C LEU A 626 -20.70 -29.24 -4.95
N ALA A 627 -20.80 -29.60 -3.68
CA ALA A 627 -20.80 -28.63 -2.58
C ALA A 627 -19.49 -27.82 -2.52
N GLN A 628 -18.34 -28.48 -2.73
CA GLN A 628 -17.04 -27.81 -2.86
C GLN A 628 -17.02 -26.87 -4.08
N ALA A 629 -17.53 -27.29 -5.23
CA ALA A 629 -17.55 -26.44 -6.44
C ALA A 629 -18.36 -25.16 -6.21
N ARG A 630 -19.56 -25.29 -5.62
CA ARG A 630 -20.42 -24.16 -5.28
C ARG A 630 -19.82 -23.23 -4.24
N LEU A 631 -19.06 -23.78 -3.28
CA LEU A 631 -18.28 -22.97 -2.33
C LEU A 631 -17.24 -22.11 -3.06
N TRP A 632 -16.44 -22.71 -3.94
CA TRP A 632 -15.38 -21.96 -4.66
C TRP A 632 -15.95 -20.89 -5.58
N GLU A 633 -17.04 -21.19 -6.28
CA GLU A 633 -17.79 -20.19 -7.07
C GLU A 633 -18.30 -19.05 -6.18
N ARG A 634 -18.81 -19.35 -4.97
CA ARG A 634 -19.24 -18.35 -3.98
C ARG A 634 -18.08 -17.49 -3.46
N LEU A 635 -16.86 -18.04 -3.44
CA LEU A 635 -15.64 -17.32 -3.10
C LEU A 635 -15.01 -16.61 -4.31
N GLY A 636 -15.75 -16.45 -5.42
CA GLY A 636 -15.31 -15.75 -6.62
C GLY A 636 -14.40 -16.57 -7.55
N VAL A 637 -14.12 -17.84 -7.20
CA VAL A 637 -13.24 -18.72 -7.97
C VAL A 637 -14.08 -19.59 -8.91
N ALA A 638 -14.21 -19.16 -10.16
CA ALA A 638 -14.89 -19.92 -11.21
C ALA A 638 -13.90 -20.74 -12.06
N PRO A 639 -14.29 -21.94 -12.55
CA PRO A 639 -13.41 -22.75 -13.38
C PRO A 639 -13.26 -22.20 -14.79
N ALA A 640 -12.03 -22.13 -15.31
CA ALA A 640 -11.78 -21.94 -16.74
C ALA A 640 -12.23 -23.17 -17.55
N ARG A 641 -11.96 -24.36 -16.98
CA ARG A 641 -12.32 -25.67 -17.52
C ARG A 641 -12.64 -26.61 -16.37
N VAL A 642 -13.32 -27.71 -16.66
CA VAL A 642 -13.54 -28.79 -15.71
C VAL A 642 -13.03 -30.11 -16.28
N ALA A 643 -12.58 -31.03 -15.42
CA ALA A 643 -12.24 -32.40 -15.79
C ALA A 643 -12.54 -33.34 -14.63
N GLY A 644 -13.06 -34.53 -14.91
CA GLY A 644 -13.36 -35.51 -13.87
C GLY A 644 -12.68 -36.85 -14.11
N HIS A 645 -12.14 -37.43 -13.04
CA HIS A 645 -11.57 -38.77 -13.06
C HIS A 645 -12.66 -39.79 -12.77
N SER A 646 -12.96 -40.69 -13.70
CA SER A 646 -14.01 -41.72 -13.53
C SER A 646 -15.35 -41.09 -13.09
N VAL A 647 -15.93 -41.51 -11.97
CA VAL A 647 -17.22 -40.98 -11.45
C VAL A 647 -17.20 -39.46 -11.22
N GLY A 648 -16.04 -38.83 -10.99
CA GLY A 648 -15.92 -37.38 -10.86
C GLY A 648 -16.38 -36.62 -12.11
N ALA A 649 -16.45 -37.28 -13.28
CA ALA A 649 -16.97 -36.67 -14.51
C ALA A 649 -18.44 -36.21 -14.40
N TYR A 650 -19.24 -36.85 -13.55
CA TYR A 650 -20.65 -36.47 -13.37
C TYR A 650 -20.77 -35.13 -12.61
N ALA A 651 -19.94 -34.93 -11.58
CA ALA A 651 -19.85 -33.64 -10.89
C ALA A 651 -19.29 -32.56 -11.83
N ALA A 652 -18.26 -32.88 -12.62
CA ALA A 652 -17.70 -31.97 -13.63
C ALA A 652 -18.75 -31.54 -14.68
N LEU A 653 -19.54 -32.47 -15.22
CA LEU A 653 -20.62 -32.17 -16.17
C LEU A 653 -21.74 -31.33 -15.55
N CYS A 654 -22.06 -31.56 -14.27
CA CYS A 654 -23.03 -30.72 -13.54
C CYS A 654 -22.51 -29.29 -13.37
N VAL A 655 -21.23 -29.14 -12.98
CA VAL A 655 -20.59 -27.81 -12.82
C VAL A 655 -20.41 -27.10 -14.15
N ALA A 656 -20.18 -27.82 -15.25
CA ALA A 656 -20.16 -27.24 -16.58
C ALA A 656 -21.56 -26.97 -17.19
N GLY A 657 -22.63 -27.26 -16.43
CA GLY A 657 -24.00 -26.91 -16.77
C GLY A 657 -24.77 -27.94 -17.59
N ALA A 658 -24.14 -29.06 -17.97
CA ALA A 658 -24.82 -30.08 -18.78
C ALA A 658 -25.89 -30.85 -18.01
N LEU A 659 -25.74 -31.02 -16.70
CA LEU A 659 -26.71 -31.73 -15.88
C LEU A 659 -27.22 -30.83 -14.75
N ASP A 660 -28.52 -30.87 -14.52
CA ASP A 660 -29.12 -30.39 -13.27
C ASP A 660 -28.57 -31.19 -12.06
N THR A 661 -28.59 -30.56 -10.88
CA THR A 661 -28.06 -31.15 -9.65
C THR A 661 -28.86 -32.37 -9.21
N GLU A 662 -30.19 -32.31 -9.24
CA GLU A 662 -31.01 -33.43 -8.80
C GLU A 662 -30.93 -34.60 -9.79
N ASP A 663 -31.03 -34.33 -11.09
CA ASP A 663 -30.92 -35.33 -12.15
C ASP A 663 -29.55 -36.00 -12.16
N ALA A 664 -28.47 -35.23 -11.98
CA ALA A 664 -27.13 -35.80 -11.82
C ALA A 664 -27.04 -36.67 -10.58
N MET A 665 -27.63 -36.24 -9.45
CA MET A 665 -27.66 -37.05 -8.22
C MET A 665 -28.44 -38.35 -8.40
N ARG A 666 -29.60 -38.32 -9.07
CA ARG A 666 -30.39 -39.52 -9.44
C ARG A 666 -29.59 -40.47 -10.33
N LEU A 667 -28.93 -39.94 -11.36
CA LEU A 667 -28.05 -40.71 -12.24
C LEU A 667 -26.91 -41.39 -11.48
N VAL A 668 -26.25 -40.67 -10.57
CA VAL A 668 -25.13 -41.22 -9.80
C VAL A 668 -25.63 -42.26 -8.78
N CYS A 669 -26.80 -42.07 -8.17
CA CYS A 669 -27.45 -43.08 -7.33
C CYS A 669 -27.74 -44.36 -8.12
N ALA A 670 -28.37 -44.23 -9.29
CA ALA A 670 -28.63 -45.35 -10.18
C ALA A 670 -27.35 -46.06 -10.62
N ARG A 671 -26.33 -45.29 -11.04
CA ARG A 671 -25.02 -45.83 -11.45
C ARG A 671 -24.37 -46.65 -10.33
N GLY A 672 -24.29 -46.08 -9.13
CA GLY A 672 -23.67 -46.75 -7.98
C GLY A 672 -24.42 -48.03 -7.59
N ARG A 673 -25.76 -47.97 -7.53
CA ARG A 673 -26.62 -49.12 -7.24
C ARG A 673 -26.47 -50.22 -8.28
N LEU A 674 -26.59 -49.90 -9.57
CA LEU A 674 -26.50 -50.88 -10.66
C LEU A 674 -25.12 -51.53 -10.73
N MET A 675 -24.04 -50.77 -10.54
CA MET A 675 -22.69 -51.34 -10.46
C MET A 675 -22.51 -52.28 -9.25
N GLN A 676 -23.17 -51.98 -8.13
CA GLN A 676 -23.15 -52.87 -6.97
C GLN A 676 -23.98 -54.14 -7.18
N GLU A 677 -25.16 -54.04 -7.80
CA GLU A 677 -26.15 -55.13 -7.88
C GLU A 677 -26.02 -56.02 -9.14
N ARG A 678 -25.56 -55.47 -10.26
CA ARG A 678 -25.60 -56.14 -11.58
C ARG A 678 -24.25 -56.53 -12.15
N SER A 679 -23.17 -55.94 -11.66
CA SER A 679 -21.82 -56.29 -12.11
C SER A 679 -21.31 -57.54 -11.40
N ALA A 680 -20.60 -58.40 -12.14
CA ALA A 680 -19.92 -59.56 -11.55
C ALA A 680 -18.83 -59.11 -10.54
N PRO A 681 -18.49 -59.95 -9.55
CA PRO A 681 -17.35 -59.69 -8.67
C PRO A 681 -16.09 -59.43 -9.49
N GLY A 682 -15.35 -58.39 -9.12
CA GLY A 682 -14.13 -58.00 -9.82
C GLY A 682 -13.09 -57.45 -8.86
N ALA A 683 -11.86 -57.36 -9.32
CA ALA A 683 -10.77 -56.74 -8.59
C ALA A 683 -10.04 -55.74 -9.49
N MET A 684 -9.23 -54.87 -8.87
CA MET A 684 -8.36 -53.94 -9.59
C MET A 684 -7.00 -53.86 -8.93
N VAL A 685 -5.94 -53.71 -9.74
CA VAL A 685 -4.56 -53.54 -9.29
C VAL A 685 -3.95 -52.31 -9.96
N SER A 686 -3.41 -51.40 -9.16
CA SER A 686 -2.57 -50.29 -9.58
C SER A 686 -1.16 -50.81 -9.84
N ALA A 687 -0.67 -50.68 -11.06
CA ALA A 687 0.66 -51.12 -11.50
C ALA A 687 1.53 -49.90 -11.86
N PHE A 688 2.72 -49.84 -11.26
CA PHE A 688 3.67 -48.75 -11.43
C PHE A 688 4.72 -49.11 -12.50
N VAL A 689 4.23 -49.35 -13.71
CA VAL A 689 5.01 -49.90 -14.84
C VAL A 689 4.74 -49.13 -16.14
N PRO A 690 5.69 -49.10 -17.09
CA PRO A 690 5.52 -48.43 -18.37
C PRO A 690 4.46 -49.09 -19.25
N ARG A 691 3.96 -48.34 -20.25
CA ARG A 691 2.91 -48.79 -21.17
C ARG A 691 3.20 -50.11 -21.89
N ALA A 692 4.47 -50.39 -22.20
CA ALA A 692 4.88 -51.64 -22.82
C ALA A 692 4.57 -52.85 -21.92
N ARG A 693 4.90 -52.76 -20.63
CA ARG A 693 4.61 -53.82 -19.65
C ARG A 693 3.12 -54.09 -19.52
N VAL A 694 2.31 -53.03 -19.55
CA VAL A 694 0.85 -53.16 -19.51
C VAL A 694 0.34 -54.00 -20.69
N ARG A 695 0.85 -53.76 -21.91
CA ARG A 695 0.47 -54.56 -23.08
C ARG A 695 0.86 -56.03 -22.92
N GLU A 696 2.04 -56.30 -22.36
CA GLU A 696 2.48 -57.67 -22.07
C GLU A 696 1.56 -58.37 -21.06
N LEU A 697 1.15 -57.69 -19.98
CA LEU A 697 0.22 -58.24 -18.99
C LEU A 697 -1.16 -58.54 -19.58
N LEU A 698 -1.71 -57.62 -20.39
CA LEU A 698 -3.00 -57.80 -21.07
C LEU A 698 -2.96 -58.96 -22.07
N ALA A 699 -1.83 -59.17 -22.76
CA ALA A 699 -1.65 -60.29 -23.67
C ALA A 699 -1.48 -61.63 -22.92
N ALA A 700 -0.80 -61.61 -21.77
CA ALA A 700 -0.49 -62.81 -20.99
C ALA A 700 -1.65 -63.30 -20.11
N VAL A 701 -2.58 -62.42 -19.73
CA VAL A 701 -3.65 -62.73 -18.77
C VAL A 701 -5.03 -62.48 -19.41
N PRO A 702 -5.72 -63.53 -19.89
CA PRO A 702 -7.07 -63.42 -20.42
C PRO A 702 -8.04 -62.81 -19.40
N GLY A 703 -8.95 -61.94 -19.87
CA GLY A 703 -9.95 -61.30 -19.01
C GLY A 703 -9.43 -60.10 -18.20
N LEU A 704 -8.15 -59.74 -18.31
CA LEU A 704 -7.60 -58.50 -17.76
C LEU A 704 -7.86 -57.33 -18.73
N GLY A 705 -8.39 -56.24 -18.20
CA GLY A 705 -8.63 -54.99 -18.91
C GLY A 705 -7.79 -53.84 -18.35
N LEU A 706 -7.51 -52.86 -19.20
CA LEU A 706 -6.94 -51.58 -18.78
C LEU A 706 -8.06 -50.62 -18.36
N ALA A 707 -8.14 -50.35 -17.07
CA ALA A 707 -9.17 -49.49 -16.50
C ALA A 707 -8.76 -48.02 -16.50
N VAL A 708 -7.51 -47.70 -16.10
CA VAL A 708 -7.06 -46.30 -15.93
C VAL A 708 -5.63 -46.11 -16.43
N VAL A 709 -5.35 -44.97 -17.06
CA VAL A 709 -4.01 -44.46 -17.39
C VAL A 709 -3.80 -43.15 -16.63
N ASN A 710 -3.03 -43.18 -15.55
CA ASN A 710 -2.78 -42.01 -14.70
C ASN A 710 -1.50 -41.25 -15.09
N GLY A 711 -0.59 -41.90 -15.83
CA GLY A 711 0.66 -41.31 -16.28
C GLY A 711 1.50 -42.29 -17.10
N ALA A 712 2.72 -41.90 -17.46
CA ALA A 712 3.61 -42.72 -18.30
C ALA A 712 3.94 -44.10 -17.70
N THR A 713 4.01 -44.18 -16.38
CA THR A 713 4.38 -45.38 -15.61
C THR A 713 3.37 -45.73 -14.53
N HIS A 714 2.14 -45.19 -14.57
CA HIS A 714 1.11 -45.49 -13.58
C HIS A 714 -0.21 -45.85 -14.25
N HIS A 715 -0.60 -47.11 -14.12
CA HIS A 715 -1.77 -47.70 -14.79
C HIS A 715 -2.59 -48.52 -13.80
N VAL A 716 -3.90 -48.65 -14.04
CA VAL A 716 -4.76 -49.54 -13.25
C VAL A 716 -5.36 -50.60 -14.17
N LEU A 717 -5.22 -51.86 -13.77
CA LEU A 717 -5.74 -53.02 -14.47
C LEU A 717 -6.90 -53.60 -13.66
N GLY A 718 -7.94 -54.07 -14.33
CA GLY A 718 -9.13 -54.64 -13.69
C GLY A 718 -9.62 -55.88 -14.42
N GLY A 719 -10.28 -56.77 -13.70
CA GLY A 719 -10.85 -57.99 -14.27
C GLY A 719 -11.45 -58.88 -13.19
N ALA A 720 -11.67 -60.15 -13.52
CA ALA A 720 -12.06 -61.15 -12.53
C ALA A 720 -10.95 -61.28 -11.46
N PRO A 721 -11.29 -61.60 -10.19
CA PRO A 721 -10.31 -61.70 -9.11
C PRO A 721 -9.09 -62.58 -9.45
N GLU A 722 -9.31 -63.68 -10.18
CA GLU A 722 -8.29 -64.63 -10.60
C GLU A 722 -7.34 -64.02 -11.63
N ALA A 723 -7.87 -63.24 -12.58
CA ALA A 723 -7.07 -62.55 -13.59
C ALA A 723 -6.18 -61.46 -12.94
N VAL A 724 -6.74 -60.71 -11.99
CA VAL A 724 -5.96 -59.69 -11.25
C VAL A 724 -4.88 -60.33 -10.38
N ASP A 725 -5.17 -61.46 -9.72
CA ASP A 725 -4.16 -62.20 -8.96
C ASP A 725 -3.05 -62.79 -9.85
N ALA A 726 -3.39 -63.24 -11.07
CA ALA A 726 -2.39 -63.66 -12.06
C ALA A 726 -1.48 -62.49 -12.48
N ALA A 727 -2.06 -61.33 -12.79
CA ALA A 727 -1.28 -60.13 -13.10
C ALA A 727 -0.38 -59.70 -11.93
N ARG A 728 -0.90 -59.76 -10.71
CA ARG A 728 -0.17 -59.49 -9.47
C ARG A 728 1.05 -60.40 -9.29
N LYS A 729 0.87 -61.71 -9.51
CA LYS A 729 1.96 -62.70 -9.45
C LYS A 729 3.03 -62.42 -10.50
N LEU A 730 2.65 -62.02 -11.71
CA LEU A 730 3.60 -61.67 -12.78
C LEU A 730 4.39 -60.39 -12.44
N LEU A 731 3.74 -59.37 -11.88
CA LEU A 731 4.39 -58.15 -11.41
C LEU A 731 5.37 -58.48 -10.27
N ALA A 732 4.94 -59.26 -9.28
CA ALA A 732 5.76 -59.69 -8.15
C ALA A 732 6.98 -60.50 -8.59
N ALA A 733 6.81 -61.45 -9.52
CA ALA A 733 7.90 -62.27 -10.05
C ALA A 733 8.98 -61.44 -10.77
N ARG A 734 8.63 -60.23 -11.23
CA ARG A 734 9.53 -59.29 -11.90
C ARG A 734 10.08 -58.20 -10.97
N GLY A 735 9.68 -58.19 -9.70
CA GLY A 735 10.04 -57.12 -8.75
C GLY A 735 9.41 -55.77 -9.07
N GLU A 736 8.33 -55.74 -9.86
CA GLU A 736 7.65 -54.52 -10.28
C GLU A 736 6.64 -54.08 -9.21
N ALA A 737 6.61 -52.79 -8.88
CA ALA A 737 5.75 -52.25 -7.84
C ALA A 737 4.27 -52.26 -8.26
N TYR A 738 3.40 -52.67 -7.35
CA TYR A 738 1.95 -52.68 -7.53
C TYR A 738 1.21 -52.52 -6.20
N GLU A 739 -0.07 -52.16 -6.28
CA GLU A 739 -0.98 -52.04 -5.15
C GLU A 739 -2.37 -52.58 -5.53
N VAL A 740 -2.93 -53.47 -4.70
CA VAL A 740 -4.30 -53.97 -4.91
C VAL A 740 -5.28 -52.94 -4.39
N LEU A 741 -6.23 -52.52 -5.22
CA LEU A 741 -7.21 -51.51 -4.84
C LEU A 741 -8.32 -52.15 -4.00
N ALA A 742 -8.73 -51.47 -2.93
CA ALA A 742 -9.80 -51.90 -2.02
C ALA A 742 -11.19 -51.70 -2.65
N VAL A 743 -11.44 -52.36 -3.79
CA VAL A 743 -12.71 -52.39 -4.52
C VAL A 743 -13.14 -53.83 -4.77
N ASP A 744 -14.44 -54.08 -4.84
CA ASP A 744 -15.04 -55.39 -5.11
C ASP A 744 -15.62 -55.49 -6.53
N ARG A 745 -15.38 -54.47 -7.36
CA ARG A 745 -15.80 -54.38 -8.76
C ARG A 745 -14.62 -53.95 -9.63
N ALA A 746 -14.60 -54.40 -10.88
CA ALA A 746 -13.60 -54.02 -11.87
C ALA A 746 -14.12 -52.88 -12.77
N PHE A 747 -14.02 -51.64 -12.29
CA PHE A 747 -14.49 -50.46 -13.02
C PHE A 747 -13.76 -50.26 -14.35
N HIS A 748 -14.44 -49.64 -15.34
CA HIS A 748 -13.91 -49.40 -16.69
C HIS A 748 -13.52 -50.69 -17.45
N THR A 749 -14.18 -51.82 -17.17
CA THR A 749 -13.97 -53.10 -17.85
C THR A 749 -15.29 -53.71 -18.33
N ALA A 750 -15.19 -54.80 -19.10
CA ALA A 750 -16.35 -55.55 -19.62
C ALA A 750 -17.25 -56.13 -18.52
N LEU A 751 -16.74 -56.29 -17.30
CA LEU A 751 -17.53 -56.80 -16.17
C LEU A 751 -18.64 -55.82 -15.74
N LEU A 752 -18.61 -54.57 -16.22
CA LEU A 752 -19.67 -53.60 -16.00
C LEU A 752 -20.81 -53.69 -17.03
N ASP A 753 -20.63 -54.37 -18.18
CA ASP A 753 -21.58 -54.33 -19.30
C ASP A 753 -23.04 -54.63 -18.88
N PRO A 754 -23.34 -55.62 -18.01
CA PRO A 754 -24.72 -55.87 -17.55
C PRO A 754 -25.33 -54.69 -16.76
N ALA A 755 -24.53 -54.00 -15.95
CA ALA A 755 -24.99 -52.82 -15.21
C ALA A 755 -25.18 -51.62 -16.14
N LEU A 756 -24.35 -51.51 -17.18
CA LEU A 756 -24.35 -50.38 -18.11
C LEU A 756 -25.49 -50.41 -19.12
N GLU A 757 -26.02 -51.60 -19.44
CA GLU A 757 -27.24 -51.73 -20.25
C GLU A 757 -28.44 -51.07 -19.55
N GLU A 758 -28.67 -51.41 -18.28
CA GLU A 758 -29.75 -50.81 -17.49
C GLU A 758 -29.48 -49.32 -17.19
N PHE A 759 -28.22 -48.95 -16.93
CA PHE A 759 -27.84 -47.55 -16.73
C PHE A 759 -28.08 -46.69 -17.98
N GLY A 760 -27.82 -47.22 -19.17
CA GLY A 760 -28.06 -46.52 -20.45
C GLY A 760 -29.53 -46.15 -20.65
N LEU A 761 -30.46 -47.02 -20.21
CA LEU A 761 -31.91 -46.73 -20.26
C LEU A 761 -32.31 -45.59 -19.31
N LEU A 762 -31.66 -45.49 -18.14
CA LEU A 762 -31.90 -44.40 -17.19
C LEU A 762 -31.25 -43.10 -17.66
N ALA A 763 -30.02 -43.17 -18.17
CA ALA A 763 -29.34 -42.03 -18.78
C ALA A 763 -30.13 -41.43 -19.95
N GLY A 764 -30.78 -42.27 -20.77
CA GLY A 764 -31.65 -41.83 -21.86
C GLY A 764 -32.91 -41.08 -21.46
N LYS A 765 -33.29 -41.10 -20.16
CA LYS A 765 -34.42 -40.32 -19.62
C LYS A 765 -34.02 -38.94 -19.14
N THR A 766 -32.72 -38.65 -19.05
CA THR A 766 -32.26 -37.31 -18.68
C THR A 766 -32.25 -36.38 -19.88
N GLU A 767 -32.39 -35.09 -19.63
CA GLU A 767 -32.33 -34.05 -20.66
C GLU A 767 -31.09 -33.16 -20.47
N PRO A 768 -29.89 -33.59 -20.93
CA PRO A 768 -28.69 -32.79 -20.79
C PRO A 768 -28.76 -31.47 -21.54
N ARG A 769 -28.33 -30.42 -20.86
CA ARG A 769 -28.20 -29.06 -21.38
C ARG A 769 -26.86 -28.87 -22.09
N PRO A 770 -26.70 -27.84 -22.96
CA PRO A 770 -25.40 -27.50 -23.50
C PRO A 770 -24.46 -27.05 -22.38
N LEU A 771 -23.18 -27.41 -22.49
CA LEU A 771 -22.14 -26.90 -21.59
C LEU A 771 -22.04 -25.37 -21.66
N HIS A 772 -21.85 -24.70 -20.52
CA HIS A 772 -21.40 -23.30 -20.46
C HIS A 772 -19.90 -23.18 -20.18
N THR A 773 -19.26 -24.25 -19.68
CA THR A 773 -17.82 -24.31 -19.39
C THR A 773 -17.19 -25.48 -20.14
N GLU A 774 -15.98 -25.31 -20.67
CA GLU A 774 -15.28 -26.38 -21.39
C GLU A 774 -15.02 -27.59 -20.47
N PHE A 775 -15.24 -28.80 -20.99
CA PHE A 775 -15.03 -30.05 -20.27
C PHE A 775 -13.94 -30.87 -20.95
N VAL A 776 -12.87 -31.20 -20.21
CA VAL A 776 -11.78 -32.05 -20.73
C VAL A 776 -12.14 -33.51 -20.45
N ASP A 777 -12.34 -34.26 -21.52
CA ASP A 777 -12.88 -35.63 -21.47
C ASP A 777 -11.87 -36.60 -20.86
N GLY A 778 -12.29 -37.29 -19.80
CA GLY A 778 -11.48 -38.28 -19.11
C GLY A 778 -11.21 -39.56 -19.90
N ILE A 779 -11.82 -39.74 -21.10
CA ILE A 779 -11.59 -40.93 -21.94
C ILE A 779 -10.31 -40.80 -22.78
N ASP A 780 -10.06 -39.62 -23.35
CA ASP A 780 -8.99 -39.40 -24.34
C ASP A 780 -8.35 -38.00 -24.28
N GLY A 781 -8.78 -37.14 -23.34
CA GLY A 781 -8.29 -35.77 -23.21
C GLY A 781 -8.93 -34.77 -24.17
N THR A 782 -9.92 -35.17 -24.97
CA THR A 782 -10.58 -34.25 -25.91
C THR A 782 -11.30 -33.12 -25.16
N VAL A 783 -11.09 -31.87 -25.58
CA VAL A 783 -11.85 -30.73 -25.07
C VAL A 783 -13.24 -30.70 -25.71
N ARG A 784 -14.28 -30.83 -24.88
CA ARG A 784 -15.67 -30.59 -25.26
C ARG A 784 -15.96 -29.10 -25.08
N PRO A 785 -16.29 -28.36 -26.16
CA PRO A 785 -16.48 -26.92 -26.09
C PRO A 785 -17.82 -26.57 -25.40
N ALA A 786 -17.95 -25.31 -24.98
CA ALA A 786 -19.25 -24.75 -24.64
C ALA A 786 -20.26 -24.97 -25.79
N GLY A 787 -21.49 -25.35 -25.46
CA GLY A 787 -22.52 -25.74 -26.41
C GLY A 787 -22.62 -27.25 -26.71
N TRP A 788 -21.59 -28.05 -26.38
CA TRP A 788 -21.67 -29.51 -26.51
C TRP A 788 -22.65 -30.11 -25.50
N ARG A 789 -23.28 -31.25 -25.82
CA ARG A 789 -24.21 -31.98 -24.95
C ARG A 789 -23.77 -33.44 -24.82
N PRO A 790 -23.63 -33.98 -23.59
CA PRO A 790 -23.43 -35.41 -23.41
C PRO A 790 -24.74 -36.14 -23.74
N ASP A 791 -24.66 -37.23 -24.49
CA ASP A 791 -25.80 -38.13 -24.68
C ASP A 791 -25.64 -39.38 -23.78
N ALA A 792 -26.68 -40.22 -23.73
CA ALA A 792 -26.66 -41.45 -22.94
C ALA A 792 -25.53 -42.40 -23.38
N ALA A 793 -25.21 -42.43 -24.69
CA ALA A 793 -24.13 -43.24 -25.24
C ALA A 793 -22.77 -42.80 -24.70
N TYR A 794 -22.54 -41.49 -24.58
CA TYR A 794 -21.35 -40.92 -23.95
C TYR A 794 -21.26 -41.30 -22.48
N LEU A 795 -22.34 -41.16 -21.70
CA LEU A 795 -22.33 -41.48 -20.27
C LEU A 795 -22.03 -42.96 -20.00
N VAL A 796 -22.56 -43.86 -20.83
CA VAL A 796 -22.22 -45.29 -20.82
C VAL A 796 -20.76 -45.52 -21.21
N ALA A 797 -20.30 -44.88 -22.30
CA ALA A 797 -18.92 -44.99 -22.75
C ALA A 797 -17.92 -44.50 -21.69
N GLN A 798 -18.24 -43.42 -20.97
CA GLN A 798 -17.44 -42.85 -19.89
C GLN A 798 -17.26 -43.84 -18.74
N ALA A 799 -18.30 -44.59 -18.38
CA ALA A 799 -18.22 -45.63 -17.36
C ALA A 799 -17.51 -46.91 -17.83
N ARG A 800 -17.55 -47.20 -19.14
CA ARG A 800 -17.04 -48.44 -19.74
C ARG A 800 -15.60 -48.39 -20.24
N ARG A 801 -15.21 -47.30 -20.89
CA ARG A 801 -13.91 -47.11 -21.54
C ARG A 801 -12.84 -46.78 -20.51
N THR A 802 -11.58 -47.02 -20.87
CA THR A 802 -10.42 -46.63 -20.06
C THR A 802 -10.49 -45.14 -19.70
N ALA A 803 -10.29 -44.81 -18.42
CA ALA A 803 -10.09 -43.44 -17.97
C ALA A 803 -8.62 -43.03 -18.21
N ASP A 804 -8.37 -42.17 -19.18
CA ASP A 804 -7.03 -41.69 -19.58
C ASP A 804 -6.73 -40.30 -19.02
N PHE A 805 -6.50 -40.24 -17.70
CA PHE A 805 -6.13 -39.01 -17.01
C PHE A 805 -4.79 -38.45 -17.50
N ALA A 806 -3.87 -39.29 -17.98
CA ALA A 806 -2.62 -38.83 -18.58
C ALA A 806 -2.85 -37.96 -19.82
N SER A 807 -3.89 -38.27 -20.61
CA SER A 807 -4.29 -37.45 -21.76
C SER A 807 -4.97 -36.15 -21.35
N VAL A 808 -5.77 -36.16 -20.27
CA VAL A 808 -6.30 -34.93 -19.65
C VAL A 808 -5.15 -33.99 -19.25
N LEU A 809 -4.14 -34.49 -18.53
CA LEU A 809 -3.01 -33.67 -18.10
C LEU A 809 -2.20 -33.10 -19.27
N ARG A 810 -2.08 -33.86 -20.37
CA ARG A 810 -1.40 -33.39 -21.59
C ARG A 810 -2.14 -32.22 -22.23
N GLU A 811 -3.47 -32.27 -22.26
CA GLU A 811 -4.32 -31.20 -22.79
C GLU A 811 -4.25 -29.93 -21.94
N LEU A 812 -4.14 -30.06 -20.61
CA LEU A 812 -4.05 -28.91 -19.70
C LEU A 812 -2.73 -28.13 -19.80
N GLY A 813 -1.71 -28.69 -20.47
CA GLY A 813 -0.42 -28.05 -20.67
C GLY A 813 0.54 -28.16 -19.46
N PRO A 814 1.71 -27.50 -19.53
CA PRO A 814 2.83 -27.78 -18.63
C PRO A 814 2.77 -27.10 -17.25
N ALA A 815 2.05 -25.97 -17.12
CA ALA A 815 1.99 -25.19 -15.87
C ALA A 815 0.57 -24.66 -15.56
N PRO A 816 -0.47 -25.51 -15.54
CA PRO A 816 -1.82 -25.07 -15.21
C PRO A 816 -1.97 -24.75 -13.70
N LEU A 817 -2.92 -23.88 -13.40
CA LEU A 817 -3.48 -23.70 -12.06
C LEU A 817 -4.68 -24.64 -11.90
N LEU A 818 -4.62 -25.54 -10.93
CA LEU A 818 -5.55 -26.66 -10.76
C LEU A 818 -6.09 -26.71 -9.34
N LEU A 819 -7.39 -26.93 -9.22
CA LEU A 819 -8.08 -27.11 -7.95
C LEU A 819 -8.70 -28.51 -7.90
N GLU A 820 -8.29 -29.36 -6.95
CA GLU A 820 -8.84 -30.71 -6.81
C GLU A 820 -10.03 -30.74 -5.83
N LEU A 821 -11.19 -31.11 -6.35
CA LEU A 821 -12.44 -31.30 -5.63
C LEU A 821 -12.62 -32.78 -5.30
N GLY A 822 -12.69 -33.06 -4.00
CA GLY A 822 -12.80 -34.39 -3.45
C GLY A 822 -12.43 -34.44 -1.97
N PRO A 823 -12.60 -35.60 -1.33
CA PRO A 823 -12.27 -35.81 0.08
C PRO A 823 -10.76 -35.98 0.34
N SER A 824 -9.96 -36.15 -0.72
CA SER A 824 -8.53 -36.45 -0.63
C SER A 824 -7.72 -35.67 -1.67
N ALA A 825 -6.41 -35.92 -1.74
CA ALA A 825 -5.46 -35.22 -2.62
C ALA A 825 -4.83 -36.15 -3.67
N VAL A 826 -5.61 -37.11 -4.19
CA VAL A 826 -5.10 -38.18 -5.06
C VAL A 826 -4.66 -37.60 -6.42
N LEU A 827 -5.50 -36.78 -7.05
CA LEU A 827 -5.18 -36.16 -8.33
C LEU A 827 -4.03 -35.16 -8.18
N THR A 828 -3.94 -34.44 -7.06
CA THR A 828 -2.82 -33.54 -6.75
C THR A 828 -1.49 -34.31 -6.77
N GLY A 829 -1.45 -35.49 -6.17
CA GLY A 829 -0.25 -36.35 -6.19
C GLY A 829 0.10 -36.84 -7.59
N LEU A 830 -0.90 -37.11 -8.44
CA LEU A 830 -0.68 -37.50 -9.85
C LEU A 830 -0.19 -36.33 -10.70
N VAL A 831 -0.81 -35.17 -10.56
CA VAL A 831 -0.43 -33.93 -11.23
C VAL A 831 1.01 -33.58 -10.90
N ARG A 832 1.41 -33.55 -9.63
CA ARG A 832 2.80 -33.20 -9.22
C ARG A 832 3.85 -34.11 -9.86
N ARG A 833 3.53 -35.40 -10.06
CA ARG A 833 4.43 -36.36 -10.73
C ARG A 833 4.51 -36.13 -12.24
N ALA A 834 3.39 -35.77 -12.88
CA ALA A 834 3.30 -35.63 -14.32
C ALA A 834 3.68 -34.23 -14.83
N LEU A 835 3.35 -33.20 -14.07
CA LEU A 835 3.50 -31.78 -14.38
C LEU A 835 4.15 -31.04 -13.20
N PRO A 836 5.48 -31.10 -13.04
CA PRO A 836 6.17 -30.46 -11.91
C PRO A 836 5.99 -28.94 -11.84
N GLY A 837 5.67 -28.28 -12.97
CA GLY A 837 5.40 -26.85 -13.05
C GLY A 837 3.95 -26.45 -12.78
N ALA A 838 3.04 -27.40 -12.56
CA ALA A 838 1.64 -27.11 -12.26
C ALA A 838 1.45 -26.72 -10.79
N VAL A 839 0.61 -25.72 -10.53
CA VAL A 839 0.11 -25.44 -9.19
C VAL A 839 -1.18 -26.24 -9.03
N CYS A 840 -1.16 -27.28 -8.19
CA CYS A 840 -2.34 -28.09 -7.91
C CYS A 840 -2.56 -28.22 -6.41
N VAL A 841 -3.76 -27.80 -5.98
CA VAL A 841 -4.14 -27.76 -4.56
C VAL A 841 -5.45 -28.50 -4.30
N PRO A 842 -5.51 -29.34 -3.24
CA PRO A 842 -6.72 -30.05 -2.86
C PRO A 842 -7.60 -29.19 -1.95
N THR A 843 -8.90 -29.24 -2.18
CA THR A 843 -9.90 -28.46 -1.43
C THR A 843 -10.20 -29.00 -0.04
N ARG A 844 -9.74 -30.22 0.29
CA ARG A 844 -9.82 -30.80 1.64
C ARG A 844 -9.13 -29.91 2.70
N ASP A 845 -8.13 -29.14 2.29
CA ASP A 845 -7.43 -28.14 3.08
C ASP A 845 -7.70 -26.76 2.45
N TRP A 846 -8.92 -26.28 2.68
CA TRP A 846 -9.47 -25.12 1.98
C TRP A 846 -8.71 -23.82 2.30
N GLU A 847 -8.14 -23.67 3.51
CA GLU A 847 -7.34 -22.51 3.90
C GLU A 847 -6.06 -22.43 3.06
N ARG A 848 -5.36 -23.56 2.89
CA ARG A 848 -4.18 -23.62 2.01
C ARG A 848 -4.54 -23.47 0.54
N ALA A 849 -5.71 -23.97 0.12
CA ALA A 849 -6.19 -23.76 -1.24
C ALA A 849 -6.45 -22.26 -1.51
N VAL A 850 -7.06 -21.53 -0.57
CA VAL A 850 -7.22 -20.06 -0.64
C VAL A 850 -5.86 -19.38 -0.74
N ALA A 851 -4.91 -19.77 0.12
CA ALA A 851 -3.56 -19.21 0.14
C ALA A 851 -2.84 -19.40 -1.21
N ALA A 852 -2.87 -20.61 -1.76
CA ALA A 852 -2.22 -20.93 -3.02
C ALA A 852 -2.87 -20.26 -4.22
N LEU A 853 -4.20 -20.25 -4.31
CA LEU A 853 -4.93 -19.55 -5.37
C LEU A 853 -4.62 -18.06 -5.36
N HIS A 854 -4.70 -17.44 -4.18
CA HIS A 854 -4.38 -16.02 -4.03
C HIS A 854 -2.93 -15.71 -4.43
N CYS A 855 -1.96 -16.49 -3.96
CA CYS A 855 -0.54 -16.31 -4.32
C CYS A 855 -0.24 -16.60 -5.80
N ALA A 856 -1.03 -17.45 -6.45
CA ALA A 856 -0.95 -17.72 -7.89
C ALA A 856 -1.64 -16.66 -8.76
N GLY A 857 -2.32 -15.68 -8.15
CA GLY A 857 -2.94 -14.56 -8.85
C GLY A 857 -4.46 -14.63 -8.96
N ALA A 858 -5.09 -15.77 -8.64
CA ALA A 858 -6.53 -15.95 -8.78
C ALA A 858 -7.33 -14.99 -7.86
N GLY A 859 -8.44 -14.47 -8.37
CA GLY A 859 -9.41 -13.66 -7.63
C GLY A 859 -10.09 -14.47 -6.52
N VAL A 860 -9.83 -14.11 -5.26
CA VAL A 860 -10.55 -14.63 -4.10
C VAL A 860 -11.43 -13.52 -3.53
N ASP A 861 -12.72 -13.80 -3.37
CA ASP A 861 -13.64 -12.93 -2.66
C ASP A 861 -13.44 -13.08 -1.14
N TRP A 862 -12.56 -12.22 -0.63
CA TRP A 862 -12.25 -12.13 0.80
C TRP A 862 -13.44 -11.69 1.65
N ALA A 863 -14.39 -10.94 1.08
CA ALA A 863 -15.57 -10.49 1.82
C ALA A 863 -16.52 -11.67 2.04
N ALA A 864 -16.75 -12.49 1.01
CA ALA A 864 -17.49 -13.74 1.13
C ALA A 864 -16.80 -14.71 2.11
N LEU A 865 -15.46 -14.78 2.12
CA LEU A 865 -14.72 -15.61 3.07
C LEU A 865 -14.88 -15.12 4.52
N LEU A 866 -14.96 -13.81 4.73
CA LEU A 866 -15.09 -13.19 6.06
C LEU A 866 -16.54 -13.10 6.57
N ASP A 867 -17.51 -13.52 5.77
CA ASP A 867 -18.92 -13.48 6.16
C ASP A 867 -19.15 -14.27 7.47
N GLY A 868 -19.81 -13.62 8.42
CA GLY A 868 -20.05 -14.15 9.77
C GLY A 868 -18.86 -14.12 10.75
N CYS A 869 -17.65 -13.74 10.35
CA CYS A 869 -16.47 -13.70 11.25
C CYS A 869 -16.48 -12.51 12.22
N GLY A 870 -17.07 -11.37 11.82
CA GLY A 870 -17.26 -10.20 12.69
C GLY A 870 -15.99 -9.40 13.03
N GLY A 871 -14.95 -9.43 12.18
CA GLY A 871 -13.72 -8.65 12.36
C GLY A 871 -13.90 -7.15 12.09
N ARG A 872 -13.06 -6.33 12.72
CA ARG A 872 -13.01 -4.86 12.61
C ARG A 872 -11.78 -4.44 11.79
N ARG A 873 -11.81 -3.20 11.29
CA ARG A 873 -10.60 -2.55 10.75
C ARG A 873 -9.79 -1.99 11.91
N VAL A 874 -8.54 -2.44 12.04
CA VAL A 874 -7.62 -2.02 13.10
C VAL A 874 -6.36 -1.38 12.55
N ARG A 875 -5.70 -0.55 13.36
CA ARG A 875 -4.41 0.02 13.03
C ARG A 875 -3.36 -1.10 12.93
N LEU A 876 -2.77 -1.25 11.75
CA LEU A 876 -1.62 -2.11 11.46
C LEU A 876 -0.53 -1.29 10.77
N PRO A 877 0.72 -1.75 10.73
CA PRO A 877 1.78 -1.10 9.95
C PRO A 877 1.34 -0.82 8.52
N THR A 878 1.76 0.32 7.99
CA THR A 878 1.45 0.77 6.62
C THR A 878 2.52 0.32 5.64
N TYR A 879 2.26 0.49 4.34
CA TYR A 879 3.09 0.02 3.25
C TYR A 879 4.51 0.60 3.31
N PRO A 880 5.56 -0.24 3.24
CA PRO A 880 6.95 0.21 3.25
C PRO A 880 7.40 0.66 1.85
N PHE A 881 7.12 1.91 1.50
CA PHE A 881 7.52 2.52 0.22
C PHE A 881 9.00 2.29 -0.12
N ARG A 882 9.28 1.92 -1.37
CA ARG A 882 10.64 1.70 -1.91
C ARG A 882 11.14 3.00 -2.52
N ARG A 883 11.48 3.94 -1.64
CA ARG A 883 11.92 5.27 -2.02
C ARG A 883 13.21 5.24 -2.82
N ARG A 884 13.24 6.03 -3.88
CA ARG A 884 14.44 6.39 -4.64
C ARG A 884 14.57 7.89 -4.65
N SER A 885 15.80 8.38 -4.76
CA SER A 885 16.06 9.82 -4.86
C SER A 885 15.51 10.36 -6.18
N HIS A 886 14.69 11.41 -6.07
CA HIS A 886 14.14 12.18 -7.17
C HIS A 886 14.36 13.66 -6.87
N TRP A 887 15.44 14.22 -7.44
CA TRP A 887 15.88 15.58 -7.16
C TRP A 887 16.53 16.23 -8.39
N ARG A 888 16.38 17.55 -8.54
CA ARG A 888 17.13 18.36 -9.51
C ARG A 888 17.77 19.57 -8.84
N GLY A 889 19.08 19.74 -9.06
CA GLY A 889 19.92 20.74 -8.39
C GLY A 889 20.89 20.09 -7.39
N PRO A 890 21.67 20.90 -6.63
CA PRO A 890 22.53 20.38 -5.58
C PRO A 890 21.70 19.57 -4.56
N ALA A 891 22.28 18.46 -4.06
CA ALA A 891 21.59 17.55 -3.16
C ALA A 891 21.01 18.29 -1.94
N PRO A 892 19.81 17.93 -1.46
CA PRO A 892 19.16 18.62 -0.35
C PRO A 892 19.90 18.46 0.99
N TYR A 893 20.87 17.53 1.04
CA TYR A 893 21.74 17.27 2.18
C TYR A 893 23.16 16.95 1.69
N ALA A 894 24.16 17.73 2.11
CA ALA A 894 25.55 17.31 2.03
C ALA A 894 25.81 16.33 3.18
N HIS A 895 25.72 15.02 2.92
CA HIS A 895 26.27 14.03 3.85
C HIS A 895 27.79 14.11 3.81
N SER A 896 28.40 14.80 4.77
CA SER A 896 29.81 14.55 5.11
C SER A 896 29.90 13.25 5.91
N SER A 897 29.80 12.11 5.22
CA SER A 897 30.48 10.93 5.74
C SER A 897 31.98 11.18 5.51
N PRO A 898 32.82 11.28 6.55
CA PRO A 898 34.25 11.44 6.36
C PRO A 898 34.80 10.11 5.84
N ARG A 899 34.76 9.91 4.51
CA ARG A 899 35.56 8.89 3.86
C ARG A 899 36.95 9.45 3.68
N SER A 900 37.95 8.75 4.21
CA SER A 900 39.35 9.11 4.03
C SER A 900 39.71 9.06 2.54
N THR A 901 40.74 9.80 2.15
CA THR A 901 41.29 9.81 0.79
C THR A 901 41.70 8.41 0.31
N GLU A 902 41.97 7.47 1.23
CA GLU A 902 42.28 6.07 0.94
C GLU A 902 41.07 5.28 0.39
N ASP A 903 39.84 5.66 0.75
CA ASP A 903 38.60 5.00 0.29
C ASP A 903 38.19 5.41 -1.15
N ARG A 904 38.80 6.47 -1.70
CA ARG A 904 38.48 7.03 -3.02
C ARG A 904 39.18 6.34 -4.20
N MET A 905 40.19 5.52 -3.94
CA MET A 905 41.07 4.95 -4.99
C MET A 905 40.88 3.44 -5.22
N THR A 906 39.83 2.82 -4.66
CA THR A 906 39.50 1.43 -5.01
C THR A 906 38.97 1.35 -6.43
N GLU A 907 39.34 0.33 -7.20
CA GLU A 907 38.91 0.14 -8.60
C GLU A 907 37.38 0.19 -8.75
N HIS A 908 36.65 -0.30 -7.74
CA HIS A 908 35.18 -0.23 -7.69
C HIS A 908 34.65 1.20 -7.53
N ALA A 909 35.22 2.01 -6.62
CA ALA A 909 34.81 3.39 -6.42
C ALA A 909 35.17 4.29 -7.61
N VAL A 910 36.33 4.04 -8.22
CA VAL A 910 36.73 4.72 -9.45
C VAL A 910 35.82 4.31 -10.62
N LEU A 911 35.44 3.04 -10.71
CA LEU A 911 34.54 2.55 -11.75
C LEU A 911 33.15 3.16 -11.65
N GLU A 912 32.53 3.17 -10.47
CA GLU A 912 31.26 3.87 -10.28
C GLU A 912 31.35 5.33 -10.71
N ARG A 913 32.47 5.98 -10.40
CA ARG A 913 32.65 7.38 -10.76
C ARG A 913 32.88 7.60 -12.27
N VAL A 914 33.65 6.75 -12.93
CA VAL A 914 33.84 6.79 -14.38
C VAL A 914 32.51 6.55 -15.08
N LEU A 915 31.68 5.60 -14.60
CA LEU A 915 30.34 5.34 -15.14
C LEU A 915 29.40 6.54 -14.97
N GLU A 916 29.39 7.17 -13.79
CA GLU A 916 28.59 8.38 -13.55
C GLU A 916 29.01 9.54 -14.45
N LEU A 917 30.32 9.77 -14.60
CA LEU A 917 30.83 10.87 -15.44
C LEU A 917 30.57 10.58 -16.92
N THR A 918 30.72 9.34 -17.35
CA THR A 918 30.35 8.91 -18.71
C THR A 918 28.88 9.15 -18.97
N ALA A 919 28.00 8.74 -18.04
CA ALA A 919 26.56 8.96 -18.16
C ALA A 919 26.22 10.45 -18.26
N ARG A 920 26.79 11.26 -17.36
CA ARG A 920 26.56 12.71 -17.31
C ARG A 920 27.00 13.43 -18.59
N HIS A 921 28.21 13.16 -19.08
CA HIS A 921 28.77 13.84 -20.26
C HIS A 921 28.08 13.40 -21.56
N LEU A 922 27.49 12.20 -21.59
CA LEU A 922 26.77 11.66 -22.73
C LEU A 922 25.25 11.87 -22.68
N GLY A 923 24.73 12.39 -21.57
CA GLY A 923 23.27 12.56 -21.37
C GLY A 923 22.52 11.26 -21.12
N HIS A 924 23.21 10.20 -20.68
CA HIS A 924 22.64 8.92 -20.28
C HIS A 924 22.47 8.84 -18.75
N ARG A 925 21.76 7.82 -18.26
CA ARG A 925 21.76 7.48 -16.83
C ARG A 925 22.92 6.52 -16.48
N PRO A 926 23.47 6.53 -15.24
CA PRO A 926 24.59 5.65 -14.87
C PRO A 926 24.32 4.15 -15.08
N ASP A 927 23.06 3.70 -14.94
CA ASP A 927 22.62 2.32 -15.16
C ASP A 927 22.47 1.94 -16.65
N GLU A 928 22.46 2.92 -17.56
CA GLU A 928 22.40 2.73 -19.01
C GLU A 928 23.79 2.65 -19.65
N VAL A 929 24.83 3.07 -18.92
CA VAL A 929 26.23 3.02 -19.37
C VAL A 929 26.82 1.65 -19.04
N SER A 930 27.02 0.85 -20.07
CA SER A 930 27.75 -0.42 -19.92
C SER A 930 29.23 -0.16 -19.65
N ALA A 931 29.73 -0.70 -18.54
CA ALA A 931 31.14 -0.60 -18.13
C ALA A 931 32.12 -1.18 -19.16
N ASP A 932 31.64 -2.11 -19.98
CA ASP A 932 32.44 -2.90 -20.91
C ASP A 932 32.26 -2.45 -22.37
N ARG A 933 31.43 -1.42 -22.61
CA ARG A 933 31.22 -0.85 -23.96
C ARG A 933 32.16 0.32 -24.19
N THR A 934 32.68 0.45 -25.41
CA THR A 934 33.63 1.54 -25.71
C THR A 934 32.97 2.91 -25.63
N PHE A 935 33.71 3.95 -25.25
CA PHE A 935 33.15 5.30 -25.16
C PHE A 935 32.54 5.79 -26.48
N VAL A 936 33.22 5.52 -27.60
CA VAL A 936 32.70 5.80 -28.95
C VAL A 936 31.45 4.95 -29.23
N GLY A 937 31.44 3.68 -28.81
CA GLY A 937 30.28 2.80 -28.91
C GLY A 937 29.09 3.24 -28.04
N LEU A 938 29.33 4.05 -27.01
CA LEU A 938 28.34 4.70 -26.14
C LEU A 938 27.85 6.05 -26.69
N GLY A 939 28.39 6.49 -27.84
CA GLY A 939 28.00 7.73 -28.52
C GLY A 939 28.80 8.96 -28.10
N ALA A 940 29.95 8.79 -27.46
CA ALA A 940 30.81 9.89 -27.03
C ALA A 940 31.52 10.60 -28.18
N ASP A 941 31.40 11.93 -28.24
CA ASP A 941 32.20 12.77 -29.12
C ASP A 941 33.48 13.30 -28.45
N SER A 942 34.39 13.86 -29.26
CA SER A 942 35.69 14.32 -28.78
C SER A 942 35.61 15.46 -27.76
N LEU A 943 34.56 16.31 -27.78
CA LEU A 943 34.41 17.42 -26.82
C LEU A 943 33.91 16.92 -25.47
N GLN A 944 32.94 16.00 -25.47
CA GLN A 944 32.42 15.35 -24.27
C GLN A 944 33.51 14.55 -23.55
N LEU A 945 34.37 13.87 -24.31
CA LEU A 945 35.49 13.10 -23.74
C LEU A 945 36.59 13.99 -23.17
N ILE A 946 36.89 15.15 -23.79
CA ILE A 946 37.82 16.13 -23.20
C ILE A 946 37.29 16.61 -21.84
N GLY A 947 35.99 16.92 -21.75
CA GLY A 947 35.34 17.33 -20.51
C GLY A 947 35.41 16.24 -19.43
N MET A 948 35.11 15.00 -19.80
CA MET A 948 35.16 13.85 -18.91
C MET A 948 36.58 13.56 -18.40
N VAL A 949 37.59 13.56 -19.27
CA VAL A 949 38.99 13.28 -18.91
C VAL A 949 39.54 14.36 -17.98
N ARG A 950 39.33 15.65 -18.27
CA ARG A 950 39.76 16.74 -17.38
C ARG A 950 39.13 16.65 -16.00
N GLN A 951 37.88 16.20 -15.93
CA GLN A 951 37.17 16.03 -14.66
C GLN A 951 37.69 14.82 -13.88
N LEU A 952 38.03 13.72 -14.55
CA LEU A 952 38.70 12.57 -13.94
C LEU A 952 40.10 12.95 -13.40
N GLU A 953 40.89 13.69 -14.17
CA GLU A 953 42.20 14.21 -13.72
C GLU A 953 42.06 15.13 -12.50
N SER A 954 41.08 16.03 -12.51
CA SER A 954 40.81 16.94 -11.38
C SER A 954 40.30 16.22 -10.13
N GLU A 955 39.50 15.15 -10.28
CA GLU A 955 38.87 14.45 -9.14
C GLU A 955 39.81 13.43 -8.49
N PHE A 956 40.69 12.79 -9.28
CA PHE A 956 41.58 11.72 -8.81
C PHE A 956 43.05 12.14 -8.71
N GLY A 957 43.43 13.33 -9.21
CA GLY A 957 44.79 13.85 -9.12
C GLY A 957 45.82 13.05 -9.94
N THR A 958 45.36 12.25 -10.90
CA THR A 958 46.19 11.43 -11.78
C THR A 958 46.25 12.06 -13.18
N GLU A 959 47.44 12.30 -13.72
CA GLU A 959 47.61 12.70 -15.12
C GLU A 959 47.19 11.55 -16.03
N ILE A 960 46.18 11.76 -16.88
CA ILE A 960 45.65 10.77 -17.81
C ILE A 960 45.29 11.45 -19.11
N SER A 961 46.03 11.12 -20.16
CA SER A 961 45.84 11.67 -21.49
C SER A 961 44.62 11.07 -22.19
N MET A 962 44.03 11.85 -23.09
CA MET A 962 42.96 11.39 -23.98
C MET A 962 43.33 10.10 -24.73
N ARG A 963 44.59 9.99 -25.15
CA ARG A 963 45.12 8.83 -25.86
C ARG A 963 44.99 7.56 -25.04
N GLU A 964 45.32 7.63 -23.75
CA GLU A 964 45.24 6.49 -22.83
C GLU A 964 43.79 6.07 -22.56
N VAL A 965 42.85 7.03 -22.48
CA VAL A 965 41.42 6.73 -22.29
C VAL A 965 40.77 6.14 -23.54
N LEU A 966 41.16 6.59 -24.73
CA LEU A 966 40.50 6.22 -26.00
C LEU A 966 41.19 5.09 -26.77
N GLU A 967 42.51 5.10 -26.86
CA GLU A 967 43.27 4.14 -27.68
C GLU A 967 43.74 2.93 -26.86
N GLU A 968 43.99 3.11 -25.56
CA GLU A 968 44.57 2.06 -24.70
C GLU A 968 43.54 1.41 -23.77
N ALA A 969 42.74 2.19 -23.04
CA ALA A 969 41.69 1.68 -22.16
C ALA A 969 40.36 1.45 -22.90
N GLY A 970 39.88 2.42 -23.67
CA GLY A 970 38.75 2.32 -24.57
C GLY A 970 37.35 2.16 -23.94
N THR A 971 37.22 1.76 -22.67
CA THR A 971 35.96 1.49 -21.95
C THR A 971 35.96 2.06 -20.53
N PRO A 972 34.79 2.35 -19.92
CA PRO A 972 34.70 2.81 -18.53
C PRO A 972 35.43 1.92 -17.52
N ARG A 973 35.33 0.59 -17.65
CA ARG A 973 36.01 -0.37 -16.76
C ARG A 973 37.53 -0.28 -16.86
N LEU A 974 38.05 -0.25 -18.07
CA LEU A 974 39.50 -0.20 -18.29
C LEU A 974 40.07 1.17 -17.93
N THR A 975 39.31 2.25 -18.10
CA THR A 975 39.71 3.59 -17.62
C THR A 975 39.75 3.65 -16.10
N ALA A 976 38.80 3.01 -15.41
CA ALA A 976 38.83 2.93 -13.96
C ALA A 976 40.01 2.10 -13.44
N ALA A 977 40.33 0.98 -14.09
CA ALA A 977 41.51 0.17 -13.78
C ALA A 977 42.82 0.94 -14.03
N LEU A 978 42.88 1.75 -15.08
CA LEU A 978 44.03 2.60 -15.39
C LEU A 978 44.26 3.67 -14.30
N ILE A 979 43.20 4.34 -13.85
CA ILE A 979 43.24 5.34 -12.77
C ILE A 979 43.66 4.68 -11.45
N ALA A 980 43.00 3.58 -11.08
CA ALA A 980 43.29 2.87 -9.83
C ALA A 980 44.71 2.26 -9.82
N GLY A 981 45.20 1.77 -10.95
CA GLY A 981 46.54 1.20 -11.10
C GLY A 981 47.69 2.21 -11.05
N ARG A 982 47.42 3.52 -11.20
CA ARG A 982 48.42 4.59 -11.03
C ARG A 982 48.66 4.95 -9.56
N ALA A 983 47.82 4.47 -8.65
CA ALA A 983 48.05 4.52 -7.22
C ALA A 983 48.79 3.26 -6.74
N VAL A 984 50.11 3.18 -6.91
CA VAL A 984 50.89 2.06 -6.33
C VAL A 984 51.31 2.39 -4.89
N PRO A 985 51.35 1.41 -3.96
CA PRO A 985 51.53 1.64 -2.52
C PRO A 985 52.96 2.01 -2.18
N ALA A 986 53.14 3.03 -1.33
CA ALA A 986 54.45 3.32 -0.74
C ALA A 986 54.83 2.20 0.26
N THR A 987 55.75 1.33 -0.14
CA THR A 987 56.60 0.61 0.80
C THR A 987 57.79 1.50 1.21
N VAL A 988 58.22 1.29 2.46
CA VAL A 988 59.58 1.41 3.01
C VAL A 988 59.80 2.44 4.13
N SER A 989 60.18 1.85 5.28
CA SER A 989 60.98 2.29 6.44
C SER A 989 61.31 3.77 6.69
N VAL A 990 61.13 4.13 7.98
CA VAL A 990 61.74 5.27 8.69
C VAL A 990 63.28 5.17 8.66
N PRO A 991 64.01 6.29 8.40
CA PRO A 991 64.64 7.02 9.51
C PRO A 991 64.65 8.56 9.43
N VAL A 992 64.92 9.12 10.61
CA VAL A 992 65.00 10.50 11.09
C VAL A 992 66.07 11.37 10.39
N ALA A 993 65.80 12.67 10.17
CA ALA A 993 66.54 13.84 10.69
C ALA A 993 66.52 15.10 9.78
N ALA A 994 66.11 16.21 10.42
CA ALA A 994 66.72 17.55 10.41
C ALA A 994 66.82 18.45 9.15
N THR A 995 66.37 19.69 9.40
CA THR A 995 66.83 21.01 8.94
C THR A 995 66.50 21.50 7.53
N ALA A 996 65.82 22.66 7.51
CA ALA A 996 65.60 23.55 6.37
C ALA A 996 66.89 24.22 5.88
N PRO A 997 66.90 24.66 4.61
CA PRO A 997 67.15 26.09 4.36
C PRO A 997 66.22 26.74 3.32
N GLU A 998 66.34 28.06 3.27
CA GLU A 998 65.55 29.10 2.61
C GLU A 998 65.40 29.07 1.08
N ALA A 999 64.22 29.57 0.67
CA ALA A 999 63.91 30.55 -0.38
C ALA A 999 64.39 30.35 -1.83
N ALA A 1000 63.41 30.29 -2.75
CA ALA A 1000 63.33 31.19 -3.90
C ALA A 1000 61.89 31.22 -4.45
N ALA A 1001 61.32 32.42 -4.55
CA ALA A 1001 60.01 32.69 -5.14
C ALA A 1001 60.04 32.49 -6.67
N VAL A 1002 59.00 31.85 -7.21
CA VAL A 1002 58.58 32.01 -8.62
C VAL A 1002 57.05 32.13 -8.63
N ALA A 1003 56.58 33.23 -9.20
CA ALA A 1003 55.18 33.66 -9.23
C ALA A 1003 54.29 32.67 -10.00
N ALA A 1004 53.13 32.35 -9.42
CA ALA A 1004 52.03 31.68 -10.10
C ALA A 1004 51.16 32.73 -10.84
N PRO A 1005 50.58 32.40 -12.00
CA PRO A 1005 49.79 33.33 -12.79
C PRO A 1005 48.50 33.70 -12.06
N VAL A 1006 48.19 34.99 -12.04
CA VAL A 1006 46.90 35.52 -11.61
C VAL A 1006 45.85 35.02 -12.60
N ALA A 1007 44.89 34.22 -12.12
CA ALA A 1007 43.69 33.89 -12.86
C ALA A 1007 42.70 35.06 -12.71
N ASP A 1008 42.22 35.60 -13.83
CA ASP A 1008 41.29 36.72 -13.86
C ASP A 1008 40.00 36.43 -13.07
N GLU A 1009 39.55 37.42 -12.30
CA GLU A 1009 38.26 37.43 -11.63
C GLU A 1009 37.12 37.35 -12.66
N PRO A 1010 36.01 36.65 -12.36
CA PRO A 1010 34.82 36.76 -13.20
C PRO A 1010 34.28 38.19 -13.14
N GLU A 1011 34.24 38.87 -14.28
CA GLU A 1011 33.60 40.19 -14.40
C GLU A 1011 32.10 40.07 -14.11
N TYR A 1012 31.69 40.57 -12.94
CA TYR A 1012 30.29 40.78 -12.60
C TYR A 1012 29.81 42.10 -13.21
N ALA A 1013 28.57 42.10 -13.73
CA ALA A 1013 27.92 43.30 -14.20
C ALA A 1013 27.93 44.39 -13.11
N THR A 1014 28.49 45.53 -13.43
CA THR A 1014 28.55 46.70 -12.56
C THR A 1014 27.14 47.20 -12.25
N ARG A 1015 26.97 47.94 -11.14
CA ARG A 1015 25.68 48.60 -10.81
C ARG A 1015 25.14 49.46 -11.97
N ALA A 1016 26.03 49.99 -12.81
CA ALA A 1016 25.65 50.78 -13.99
C ALA A 1016 25.01 49.90 -15.08
N GLU A 1017 25.53 48.70 -15.31
CA GLU A 1017 24.99 47.74 -16.28
C GLU A 1017 23.66 47.14 -15.82
N VAL A 1018 23.51 46.86 -14.52
CA VAL A 1018 22.24 46.42 -13.94
C VAL A 1018 21.17 47.52 -14.02
N ALA A 1019 21.55 48.78 -13.83
CA ALA A 1019 20.64 49.92 -13.99
C ALA A 1019 20.24 50.12 -15.46
N ALA A 1020 21.17 49.96 -16.41
CA ALA A 1020 20.89 50.04 -17.84
C ALA A 1020 19.94 48.91 -18.30
N LEU A 1021 20.13 47.69 -17.80
CA LEU A 1021 19.24 46.57 -18.08
C LEU A 1021 17.85 46.77 -17.46
N SER A 1022 17.77 47.29 -16.24
CA SER A 1022 16.48 47.62 -15.59
C SER A 1022 15.71 48.69 -16.37
N GLU A 1023 16.42 49.67 -16.92
CA GLU A 1023 15.85 50.71 -17.77
C GLU A 1023 15.36 50.16 -19.13
N GLN A 1024 16.12 49.24 -19.74
CA GLN A 1024 15.68 48.54 -20.96
C GLN A 1024 14.43 47.67 -20.71
N ILE A 1025 14.36 46.98 -19.57
CA ILE A 1025 13.18 46.18 -19.18
C ILE A 1025 11.97 47.10 -18.97
N ARG A 1026 12.16 48.25 -18.33
CA ARG A 1026 11.10 49.26 -18.16
C ARG A 1026 10.58 49.80 -19.50
N GLN A 1027 11.48 50.13 -20.42
CA GLN A 1027 11.11 50.58 -21.77
C GLN A 1027 10.38 49.49 -22.57
N LEU A 1028 10.78 48.22 -22.42
CA LEU A 1028 10.09 47.10 -23.05
C LEU A 1028 8.67 46.92 -22.49
N ALA A 1029 8.50 47.05 -21.18
CA ALA A 1029 7.20 46.99 -20.52
C ALA A 1029 6.29 48.16 -20.95
N GLU A 1030 6.83 49.38 -21.04
CA GLU A 1030 6.09 50.54 -21.56
C GLU A 1030 5.68 50.36 -23.02
N THR A 1031 6.54 49.77 -23.84
CA THR A 1031 6.23 49.45 -25.25
C THR A 1031 5.13 48.40 -25.34
N GLN A 1032 5.15 47.37 -24.48
CA GLN A 1032 4.09 46.36 -24.42
C GLN A 1032 2.74 46.94 -23.98
N VAL A 1033 2.74 47.85 -22.99
CA VAL A 1033 1.52 48.55 -22.55
C VAL A 1033 0.98 49.45 -23.67
N ALA A 1034 1.85 50.15 -24.40
CA ALA A 1034 1.45 50.96 -25.55
C ALA A 1034 0.86 50.10 -26.68
N MET A 1035 1.46 48.95 -27.00
CA MET A 1035 0.92 48.01 -27.98
C MET A 1035 -0.43 47.44 -27.56
N LEU A 1036 -0.59 47.05 -26.29
CA LEU A 1036 -1.87 46.55 -25.76
C LEU A 1036 -2.96 47.62 -25.78
N THR A 1037 -2.59 48.89 -25.52
CA THR A 1037 -3.52 50.02 -25.62
C THR A 1037 -3.94 50.27 -27.07
N GLN A 1038 -2.99 50.24 -28.03
CA GLN A 1038 -3.31 50.34 -29.46
C GLN A 1038 -4.17 49.18 -29.95
N LEU A 1039 -3.94 47.97 -29.43
CA LEU A 1039 -4.77 46.81 -29.75
C LEU A 1039 -6.20 46.99 -29.19
N ALA A 1040 -6.34 47.50 -27.97
CA ALA A 1040 -7.62 47.79 -27.36
C ALA A 1040 -8.38 48.89 -28.14
N ASP A 1041 -7.70 49.94 -28.57
CA ASP A 1041 -8.29 51.01 -29.41
C ASP A 1041 -8.69 50.48 -30.79
N ALA A 1042 -7.88 49.62 -31.41
CA ALA A 1042 -8.20 48.98 -32.69
C ALA A 1042 -9.42 48.06 -32.56
N VAL A 1043 -9.51 47.30 -31.46
CA VAL A 1043 -10.69 46.48 -31.14
C VAL A 1043 -11.91 47.37 -30.92
N ALA A 1044 -11.80 48.47 -30.16
CA ALA A 1044 -12.90 49.40 -29.96
C ALA A 1044 -13.41 50.03 -31.27
N LEU A 1045 -12.50 50.39 -32.19
CA LEU A 1045 -12.83 50.89 -33.54
C LEU A 1045 -13.53 49.85 -34.42
N LEU A 1046 -13.10 48.58 -34.36
CA LEU A 1046 -13.75 47.47 -35.05
C LEU A 1046 -15.13 47.15 -34.47
N THR A 1047 -15.30 47.32 -33.16
CA THR A 1047 -16.59 47.12 -32.45
C THR A 1047 -17.58 48.27 -32.73
N ALA A 1048 -17.09 49.50 -32.89
CA ALA A 1048 -17.89 50.65 -33.29
C ALA A 1048 -18.38 50.57 -34.76
N ARG A 1049 -17.59 49.95 -35.66
CA ARG A 1049 -18.00 49.73 -37.06
C ARG A 1049 -19.02 48.61 -37.25
N THR A 1050 -19.09 47.65 -36.33
CA THR A 1050 -20.03 46.52 -36.39
C THR A 1050 -21.38 46.82 -35.73
N THR A 1051 -21.50 47.93 -35.00
CA THR A 1051 -22.71 48.32 -34.26
C THR A 1051 -23.45 49.53 -34.84
N GLY A 1052 -23.00 50.09 -35.96
CA GLY A 1052 -23.58 51.31 -36.55
C GLY A 1052 -23.78 51.25 -38.06
N THR A 1053 -24.96 50.79 -38.50
CA THR A 1053 -25.70 51.43 -39.60
C THR A 1053 -27.20 51.24 -39.36
N ASP A 1054 -27.85 52.24 -38.76
CA ASP A 1054 -29.19 52.64 -39.17
C ASP A 1054 -29.52 54.04 -38.63
N ALA A 1055 -29.19 55.06 -39.43
CA ALA A 1055 -29.99 56.29 -39.55
C ALA A 1055 -29.43 57.16 -40.71
N ARG A 1056 -30.06 56.95 -41.89
CA ARG A 1056 -30.06 57.76 -43.13
C ARG A 1056 -28.96 57.54 -44.16
#